data_AF-A0AAV1Y4V4-F1
#
_entry.id   AF-A0AAV1Y4V4-F1
#
_cell.length_a   1.000
_cell.length_b   1.000
_cell.length_c   1.000
_cell.angle_alpha   90.00
_cell.angle_beta   90.00
_cell.angle_gamma   90.00
#
_symmetry.space_group_name_H-M   'P 1'
#
loop_
_entity.id
_entity.type
_entity.pdbx_description
1 polymer ?
#
loop_
_entity_poly.entity_id
_entity_poly.type
_entity_poly.pdbx_seq_one_letter_code
_entity_poly.pdbx_strand_id
1 'polypeptide(L)'
;MANVAIVEVHRNSGNCSKTVEEIVKLERKIFPKHESLATFFDDELRKKNTGLLCLHVDGELAGYVMYSWPSSLFASITKLAVKEQWRGKGHGEALLKAAIEKCRTRKVSRIMLHVDPMRTPALNLYKKHGFQVDSLIERYYSSDRNAYRIYLFGLGGNNWAKIMDNLQTSVEANDQEWKQRCNKRMEKLKITRIPIRDVPLQKGLEQEKLHDEKHIMNFELYEAVENGNVDMFVDVVEQVFTNTELTLFAIFDQVTPSGDSLLHVAADLGREQIAELIAYHFPGLLFGTNIKRDTALHAAARFKNSNVIKIILSQVEGLTKLTNANGDTPLHVAVCSRHLGGITELLLADSHVVHYLNNSGKSPLYLAAITGDVDILDLLLQTPFPSNKPLPQCHGNSPLHAAIFERNSAILNEILKRKPELIYLRDEDGGTSLHYAAYMGYVEGVRILLNISTLTALERNTKGDLPIHLACKRGHVQVVEELLQKEWPNPRVFLNHLGQNILHVAAKSGKINVIRYLLRNKKIDWFTLNEKDNNGDTPLHLASRNLFVGVLNEIARDKRIDVNLLNNEGLSAHDVVLMHSKFPSTIREYLALAILSSAGVPRIKKATSTLIRQKNDGTKDGISTLMLVAILIATVTFVAGFTLPSTVYNLNNPNQHKSCMTGLVDKPMFQVFTICNTISMFSSTTGSFVLLWGQLGDFNLAGSAFIFALQMVGVALMTMSLAFMAALRLVAGNFSWLANIITIIGSLFLLLIVLLYILLIFPLKFRHPLILCLASLCIEILILFDGSSDKVVAKFQQNKNSQQVDKHKDQ
;
A
#
# COMPACT_ATOMS: atom_id res chain seq x y z
N MET A 1 -41.74 -51.60 45.43
CA MET A 1 -41.31 -50.30 44.90
C MET A 1 -39.79 -50.36 44.81
N ALA A 2 -39.22 -50.37 43.62
CA ALA A 2 -37.76 -50.40 43.45
C ALA A 2 -37.16 -49.09 43.99
N ASN A 3 -36.07 -49.17 44.75
CA ASN A 3 -35.43 -48.00 45.34
C ASN A 3 -34.53 -47.36 44.27
N VAL A 4 -34.99 -46.27 43.66
CA VAL A 4 -34.29 -45.58 42.56
C VAL A 4 -33.59 -44.33 43.10
N ALA A 5 -32.26 -44.27 42.98
CA ALA A 5 -31.46 -43.13 43.41
C ALA A 5 -30.58 -42.61 42.27
N ILE A 6 -30.61 -41.29 42.02
CA ILE A 6 -29.67 -40.60 41.12
C ILE A 6 -28.63 -39.90 42.00
N VAL A 7 -27.37 -40.28 41.86
CA VAL A 7 -26.26 -39.77 42.67
C VAL A 7 -25.25 -39.07 41.76
N GLU A 8 -24.80 -37.89 42.15
CA GLU A 8 -23.70 -37.19 41.49
C GLU A 8 -22.37 -37.72 42.00
N VAL A 9 -21.49 -38.13 41.08
CA VAL A 9 -20.20 -38.71 41.43
C VAL A 9 -19.16 -37.59 41.52
N HIS A 10 -18.68 -37.31 42.74
CA HIS A 10 -17.61 -36.34 42.98
C HIS A 10 -16.23 -37.02 43.01
N ARG A 11 -15.24 -36.41 42.35
CA ARG A 11 -13.86 -36.95 42.22
C ARG A 11 -13.17 -37.30 43.54
N ASN A 12 -13.51 -36.59 44.63
CA ASN A 12 -12.89 -36.81 45.95
C ASN A 12 -13.59 -37.90 46.79
N SER A 13 -14.61 -38.58 46.24
CA SER A 13 -15.29 -39.67 46.95
C SER A 13 -14.53 -40.99 46.78
N GLY A 14 -14.31 -41.72 47.87
CA GLY A 14 -13.59 -43.00 47.86
C GLY A 14 -14.24 -44.11 47.01
N ASN A 15 -15.48 -43.90 46.53
CA ASN A 15 -16.21 -44.81 45.64
C ASN A 15 -16.14 -44.43 44.15
N CYS A 16 -15.57 -43.28 43.78
CA CYS A 16 -15.55 -42.79 42.40
C CYS A 16 -14.85 -43.76 41.44
N SER A 17 -13.71 -44.34 41.83
CA SER A 17 -12.96 -45.27 40.98
C SER A 17 -13.74 -46.55 40.68
N LYS A 18 -14.41 -47.11 41.69
CA LYS A 18 -15.27 -48.30 41.56
C LYS A 18 -16.46 -48.04 40.64
N THR A 19 -17.16 -46.92 40.82
CA THR A 19 -18.31 -46.55 39.99
C THR A 19 -17.90 -46.29 38.53
N VAL A 20 -16.75 -45.65 38.30
CA VAL A 20 -16.22 -45.46 36.95
C VAL A 20 -15.84 -46.78 36.29
N GLU A 21 -15.23 -47.72 37.03
CA GLU A 21 -14.90 -49.05 36.52
C GLU A 21 -16.17 -49.85 36.12
N GLU A 22 -17.24 -49.75 36.90
CA GLU A 22 -18.55 -50.35 36.57
C GLU A 22 -19.20 -49.70 35.33
N ILE A 23 -19.08 -48.37 35.17
CA ILE A 23 -19.54 -47.66 33.97
C ILE A 23 -18.75 -48.11 32.74
N VAL A 24 -17.43 -48.25 32.86
CA VAL A 24 -16.58 -48.72 31.75
C VAL A 24 -16.93 -50.16 31.36
N LYS A 25 -17.21 -51.05 32.33
CA LYS A 25 -17.72 -52.41 32.08
C LYS A 25 -19.09 -52.38 31.37
N LEU A 26 -19.96 -51.48 31.77
CA LEU A 26 -21.27 -51.26 31.14
C LEU A 26 -21.12 -50.74 29.69
N GLU A 27 -20.25 -49.76 29.44
CA GLU A 27 -19.95 -49.22 28.10
C GLU A 27 -19.40 -50.31 27.18
N ARG A 28 -18.45 -51.13 27.65
CA ARG A 28 -17.90 -52.26 26.86
C ARG A 28 -18.98 -53.26 26.45
N LYS A 29 -19.98 -53.50 27.32
CA LYS A 29 -21.08 -54.42 27.04
C LYS A 29 -22.13 -53.82 26.10
N ILE A 30 -22.39 -52.51 26.18
CA ILE A 30 -23.35 -51.81 25.30
C ILE A 30 -22.74 -51.49 23.93
N PHE A 31 -21.42 -51.24 23.85
CA PHE A 31 -20.71 -50.78 22.66
C PHE A 31 -19.42 -51.59 22.39
N PRO A 32 -19.51 -52.88 22.05
CA PRO A 32 -18.34 -53.77 21.93
C PRO A 32 -17.36 -53.42 20.79
N LYS A 33 -17.76 -52.61 19.80
CA LYS A 33 -16.92 -52.19 18.67
C LYS A 33 -16.15 -50.87 18.91
N HIS A 34 -16.30 -50.23 20.07
CA HIS A 34 -15.79 -48.89 20.37
C HIS A 34 -14.76 -48.91 21.52
N GLU A 35 -13.74 -49.75 21.41
CA GLU A 35 -12.72 -49.94 22.46
C GLU A 35 -11.94 -48.65 22.80
N SER A 36 -11.84 -47.71 21.85
CA SER A 36 -11.22 -46.39 22.01
C SER A 36 -12.01 -45.39 22.88
N LEU A 37 -13.30 -45.65 23.15
CA LEU A 37 -14.17 -44.71 23.89
C LEU A 37 -14.09 -44.86 25.41
N ALA A 38 -13.58 -45.99 25.91
CA ALA A 38 -13.38 -46.24 27.33
C ALA A 38 -12.14 -45.51 27.88
N THR A 39 -11.05 -45.44 27.11
CA THR A 39 -9.85 -44.67 27.47
C THR A 39 -10.11 -43.16 27.48
N PHE A 40 -10.92 -42.67 26.55
CA PHE A 40 -11.36 -41.27 26.52
C PHE A 40 -12.27 -40.88 27.70
N PHE A 41 -12.96 -41.84 28.32
CA PHE A 41 -13.91 -41.56 29.40
C PHE A 41 -13.23 -40.97 30.63
N ASP A 42 -12.09 -41.54 31.05
CA ASP A 42 -11.29 -41.02 32.17
C ASP A 42 -10.70 -39.64 31.86
N ASP A 43 -10.24 -39.40 30.63
CA ASP A 43 -9.69 -38.10 30.21
C ASP A 43 -10.76 -37.01 30.15
N GLU A 44 -11.99 -37.36 29.73
CA GLU A 44 -13.13 -36.45 29.71
C GLU A 44 -13.60 -36.13 31.13
N LEU A 45 -13.56 -37.12 32.02
CA LEU A 45 -13.78 -36.95 33.45
C LEU A 45 -12.68 -36.19 34.17
N ARG A 46 -11.49 -35.92 33.60
CA ARG A 46 -10.42 -35.07 34.19
C ARG A 46 -10.62 -33.57 33.95
N LYS A 47 -11.45 -33.17 32.99
CA LYS A 47 -11.70 -31.74 32.67
C LYS A 47 -12.42 -31.03 33.82
N LYS A 48 -11.99 -29.83 34.22
CA LYS A 48 -12.54 -29.13 35.43
C LYS A 48 -14.04 -28.79 35.36
N ASN A 49 -14.64 -28.82 34.16
CA ASN A 49 -16.03 -28.42 33.91
C ASN A 49 -16.92 -29.59 33.46
N THR A 50 -16.61 -30.83 33.86
CA THR A 50 -17.44 -32.01 33.57
C THR A 50 -18.07 -32.58 34.83
N GLY A 51 -19.27 -33.13 34.71
CA GLY A 51 -20.01 -33.78 35.79
C GLY A 51 -20.64 -35.09 35.34
N LEU A 52 -20.85 -35.99 36.29
CA LEU A 52 -21.35 -37.35 36.05
C LEU A 52 -22.45 -37.69 37.06
N LEU A 53 -23.61 -38.08 36.55
CA LEU A 53 -24.74 -38.57 37.35
C LEU A 53 -24.93 -40.06 37.05
N CYS A 54 -25.11 -40.85 38.11
CA CYS A 54 -25.34 -42.29 38.03
C CYS A 54 -26.70 -42.63 38.64
N LEU A 55 -27.50 -43.44 37.94
CA LEU A 55 -28.77 -43.94 38.41
C LEU A 55 -28.58 -45.38 38.89
N HIS A 56 -28.92 -45.63 40.16
CA HIS A 56 -28.90 -46.95 40.78
C HIS A 56 -30.34 -47.40 41.03
N VAL A 57 -30.62 -48.68 40.74
CA VAL A 57 -31.90 -49.34 41.05
C VAL A 57 -31.58 -50.51 41.97
N ASP A 58 -32.14 -50.50 43.17
CA ASP A 58 -31.93 -51.55 44.19
C ASP A 58 -30.44 -51.82 44.50
N GLY A 59 -29.60 -50.78 44.45
CA GLY A 59 -28.16 -50.85 44.71
C GLY A 59 -27.28 -51.16 43.50
N GLU A 60 -27.85 -51.55 42.36
CA GLU A 60 -27.10 -51.79 41.11
C GLU A 60 -27.10 -50.57 40.19
N LEU A 61 -25.94 -50.27 39.57
CA LEU A 61 -25.83 -49.24 38.53
C LEU A 61 -26.71 -49.60 37.32
N ALA A 62 -27.75 -48.80 37.07
CA ALA A 62 -28.71 -49.01 35.98
C ALA A 62 -28.46 -48.10 34.77
N GLY A 63 -27.86 -46.92 34.96
CA GLY A 63 -27.50 -46.01 33.87
C GLY A 63 -26.69 -44.81 34.35
N TYR A 64 -26.17 -44.03 33.41
CA TYR A 64 -25.38 -42.83 33.71
C TYR A 64 -25.60 -41.74 32.66
N VAL A 65 -25.31 -40.50 33.03
CA VAL A 65 -25.28 -39.33 32.13
C VAL A 65 -24.10 -38.43 32.47
N MET A 66 -23.40 -37.99 31.43
CA MET A 66 -22.27 -37.08 31.52
C MET A 66 -22.61 -35.76 30.85
N TYR A 67 -22.26 -34.67 31.54
CA TYR A 67 -22.45 -33.31 31.04
C TYR A 67 -21.19 -32.48 31.24
N SER A 68 -21.09 -31.39 30.47
CA SER A 68 -19.94 -30.50 30.47
C SER A 68 -20.36 -29.05 30.24
N TRP A 69 -19.57 -28.11 30.74
CA TRP A 69 -19.65 -26.69 30.39
C TRP A 69 -18.43 -26.26 29.58
N PRO A 70 -18.46 -26.44 28.25
CA PRO A 70 -17.37 -25.99 27.38
C PRO A 70 -17.17 -24.47 27.39
N SER A 71 -18.20 -23.68 27.73
CA SER A 71 -18.09 -22.23 27.93
C SER A 71 -19.05 -21.72 29.01
N SER A 72 -19.00 -20.42 29.32
CA SER A 72 -19.95 -19.77 30.23
C SER A 72 -21.38 -19.72 29.69
N LEU A 73 -21.56 -19.83 28.36
CA LEU A 73 -22.85 -19.72 27.68
C LEU A 73 -23.41 -21.08 27.24
N PHE A 74 -22.61 -22.14 27.17
CA PHE A 74 -23.02 -23.42 26.61
C PHE A 74 -22.78 -24.58 27.59
N ALA A 75 -23.79 -25.45 27.71
CA ALA A 75 -23.66 -26.77 28.32
C ALA A 75 -23.83 -27.85 27.25
N SER A 76 -23.18 -29.00 27.42
CA SER A 76 -23.29 -30.15 26.51
C SER A 76 -23.49 -31.43 27.29
N ILE A 77 -24.53 -32.20 26.95
CA ILE A 77 -24.74 -33.57 27.43
C ILE A 77 -24.00 -34.47 26.44
N THR A 78 -22.85 -34.96 26.86
CA THR A 78 -21.91 -35.66 25.98
C THR A 78 -22.26 -37.14 25.84
N LYS A 79 -22.73 -37.77 26.93
CA LYS A 79 -23.13 -39.19 26.93
C LYS A 79 -24.33 -39.43 27.83
N LEU A 80 -25.25 -40.29 27.38
CA LEU A 80 -26.39 -40.81 28.15
C LEU A 80 -26.58 -42.28 27.80
N ALA A 81 -26.50 -43.16 28.80
CA ALA A 81 -26.68 -44.60 28.58
C ALA A 81 -27.40 -45.28 29.76
N VAL A 82 -28.22 -46.28 29.43
CA VAL A 82 -28.97 -47.11 30.39
C VAL A 82 -28.82 -48.57 29.97
N LYS A 83 -28.60 -49.47 30.95
CA LYS A 83 -28.53 -50.92 30.72
C LYS A 83 -29.82 -51.41 30.05
N GLU A 84 -29.68 -52.38 29.15
CA GLU A 84 -30.78 -52.87 28.31
C GLU A 84 -32.01 -53.34 29.11
N GLN A 85 -31.81 -54.08 30.21
CA GLN A 85 -32.87 -54.56 31.12
C GLN A 85 -33.70 -53.45 31.80
N TRP A 86 -33.21 -52.19 31.75
CA TRP A 86 -33.83 -51.01 32.35
C TRP A 86 -34.32 -50.00 31.29
N ARG A 87 -34.14 -50.26 29.99
CA ARG A 87 -34.69 -49.42 28.91
C ARG A 87 -36.22 -49.55 28.86
N GLY A 88 -36.91 -48.47 28.51
CA GLY A 88 -38.38 -48.41 28.46
C GLY A 88 -39.09 -48.23 29.81
N LYS A 89 -38.38 -48.28 30.95
CA LYS A 89 -38.92 -48.09 32.30
C LYS A 89 -38.81 -46.63 32.83
N GLY A 90 -38.59 -45.66 31.94
CA GLY A 90 -38.49 -44.23 32.30
C GLY A 90 -37.15 -43.77 32.91
N HIS A 91 -36.20 -44.67 33.20
CA HIS A 91 -34.92 -44.31 33.83
C HIS A 91 -34.03 -43.39 32.97
N GLY A 92 -34.04 -43.55 31.64
CA GLY A 92 -33.32 -42.64 30.73
C GLY A 92 -33.92 -41.22 30.71
N GLU A 93 -35.25 -41.12 30.85
CA GLU A 93 -35.95 -39.83 30.97
C GLU A 93 -35.58 -39.14 32.29
N ALA A 94 -35.51 -39.89 33.40
CA ALA A 94 -35.12 -39.38 34.70
C ALA A 94 -33.67 -38.84 34.71
N LEU A 95 -32.72 -39.59 34.12
CA LEU A 95 -31.33 -39.14 33.98
C LEU A 95 -31.21 -37.89 33.11
N LEU A 96 -31.94 -37.82 32.00
CA LEU A 96 -31.95 -36.64 31.13
C LEU A 96 -32.46 -35.40 31.87
N LYS A 97 -33.57 -35.51 32.62
CA LYS A 97 -34.10 -34.39 33.43
C LYS A 97 -33.08 -33.91 34.47
N ALA A 98 -32.47 -34.84 35.20
CA ALA A 98 -31.44 -34.51 36.19
C ALA A 98 -30.22 -33.81 35.56
N ALA A 99 -29.79 -34.25 34.38
CA ALA A 99 -28.69 -33.60 33.65
C ALA A 99 -29.06 -32.18 33.18
N ILE A 100 -30.28 -31.96 32.68
CA ILE A 100 -30.76 -30.64 32.29
C ILE A 100 -30.79 -29.68 33.49
N GLU A 101 -31.31 -30.14 34.63
CA GLU A 101 -31.32 -29.37 35.88
C GLU A 101 -29.90 -29.01 36.31
N LYS A 102 -28.96 -29.95 36.27
CA LYS A 102 -27.55 -29.68 36.56
C LYS A 102 -26.96 -28.67 35.59
N CYS A 103 -27.12 -28.84 34.28
CA CYS A 103 -26.63 -27.89 33.28
C CYS A 103 -27.15 -26.45 33.52
N ARG A 104 -28.40 -26.30 33.99
CA ARG A 104 -29.05 -25.03 34.32
C ARG A 104 -28.57 -24.38 35.62
N THR A 105 -27.80 -25.08 36.46
CA THR A 105 -27.18 -24.46 37.66
C THR A 105 -26.21 -23.32 37.29
N ARG A 106 -25.65 -23.35 36.08
CA ARG A 106 -24.94 -22.22 35.48
C ARG A 106 -25.87 -21.51 34.49
N LYS A 107 -25.81 -20.17 34.41
CA LYS A 107 -26.61 -19.34 33.49
C LYS A 107 -26.20 -19.56 32.02
N VAL A 108 -26.47 -20.75 31.49
CA VAL A 108 -26.20 -21.13 30.10
C VAL A 108 -27.33 -20.71 29.19
N SER A 109 -27.02 -20.30 27.96
CA SER A 109 -28.00 -19.94 26.93
C SER A 109 -28.54 -21.16 26.20
N ARG A 110 -27.71 -22.20 25.98
CA ARG A 110 -28.11 -23.45 25.33
C ARG A 110 -27.46 -24.70 25.95
N ILE A 111 -28.21 -25.80 25.97
CA ILE A 111 -27.78 -27.15 26.34
C ILE A 111 -27.82 -28.00 25.06
N MET A 112 -26.70 -28.57 24.65
CA MET A 112 -26.56 -29.30 23.38
C MET A 112 -26.36 -30.80 23.61
N LEU A 113 -26.79 -31.63 22.68
CA LEU A 113 -26.41 -33.05 22.62
C LEU A 113 -26.38 -33.53 21.17
N HIS A 114 -25.65 -34.62 20.91
CA HIS A 114 -25.63 -35.27 19.61
C HIS A 114 -26.41 -36.59 19.69
N VAL A 115 -27.26 -36.87 18.69
CA VAL A 115 -28.06 -38.09 18.62
C VAL A 115 -27.99 -38.68 17.22
N ASP A 116 -27.84 -39.99 17.13
CA ASP A 116 -27.89 -40.72 15.85
C ASP A 116 -29.31 -40.61 15.25
N PRO A 117 -29.50 -40.09 14.01
CA PRO A 117 -30.80 -40.02 13.35
C PRO A 117 -31.56 -41.34 13.29
N MET A 118 -30.84 -42.46 13.25
CA MET A 118 -31.43 -43.81 13.17
C MET A 118 -31.99 -44.29 14.52
N ARG A 119 -31.66 -43.61 15.64
CA ARG A 119 -32.20 -43.91 16.97
C ARG A 119 -33.50 -43.15 17.24
N THR A 120 -34.56 -43.50 16.52
CA THR A 120 -35.88 -42.87 16.62
C THR A 120 -36.46 -42.77 18.05
N PRO A 121 -36.30 -43.77 18.96
CA PRO A 121 -36.83 -43.63 20.33
C PRO A 121 -36.09 -42.57 21.16
N ALA A 122 -34.79 -42.40 20.95
CA ALA A 122 -33.99 -41.38 21.64
C ALA A 122 -34.32 -39.98 21.11
N LEU A 123 -34.44 -39.84 19.78
CA LEU A 123 -34.83 -38.57 19.16
C LEU A 123 -36.22 -38.11 19.62
N ASN A 124 -37.18 -39.03 19.73
CA ASN A 124 -38.52 -38.73 20.24
C ASN A 124 -38.49 -38.34 21.72
N LEU A 125 -37.67 -39.01 22.55
CA LEU A 125 -37.48 -38.65 23.95
C LEU A 125 -36.91 -37.22 24.10
N TYR A 126 -35.91 -36.85 23.30
CA TYR A 126 -35.31 -35.52 23.36
C TYR A 126 -36.28 -34.44 22.85
N LYS A 127 -36.99 -34.69 21.74
CA LYS A 127 -38.03 -33.77 21.24
C LYS A 127 -39.16 -33.56 22.26
N LYS A 128 -39.58 -34.62 22.97
CA LYS A 128 -40.57 -34.53 24.07
C LYS A 128 -40.13 -33.56 25.18
N HIS A 129 -38.82 -33.38 25.38
CA HIS A 129 -38.25 -32.47 26.39
C HIS A 129 -37.80 -31.12 25.81
N GLY A 130 -38.27 -30.76 24.62
CA GLY A 130 -38.06 -29.45 24.00
C GLY A 130 -36.73 -29.30 23.25
N PHE A 131 -35.99 -30.39 22.98
CA PHE A 131 -34.79 -30.31 22.14
C PHE A 131 -35.18 -30.12 20.67
N GLN A 132 -34.58 -29.12 20.03
CA GLN A 132 -34.75 -28.82 18.61
C GLN A 132 -33.52 -29.27 17.81
N VAL A 133 -33.73 -29.69 16.57
CA VAL A 133 -32.62 -30.10 15.68
C VAL A 133 -31.94 -28.85 15.13
N ASP A 134 -30.62 -28.78 15.29
CA ASP A 134 -29.75 -27.69 14.83
C ASP A 134 -29.23 -27.98 13.42
N SER A 135 -28.47 -29.08 13.29
CA SER A 135 -27.80 -29.46 12.05
C SER A 135 -27.53 -30.97 12.01
N LEU A 136 -27.36 -31.51 10.80
CA LEU A 136 -26.89 -32.88 10.58
C LEU A 136 -25.37 -32.87 10.41
N ILE A 137 -24.68 -33.60 11.28
CA ILE A 137 -23.23 -33.81 11.19
C ILE A 137 -22.98 -35.13 10.50
N GLU A 138 -22.47 -35.08 9.27
CA GLU A 138 -22.13 -36.28 8.52
C GLU A 138 -20.95 -37.02 9.14
N ARG A 139 -21.01 -38.36 9.12
CA ARG A 139 -19.95 -39.28 9.56
C ARG A 139 -19.46 -39.08 11.00
N TYR A 140 -20.32 -38.56 11.89
CA TYR A 140 -19.97 -38.26 13.29
C TYR A 140 -19.64 -39.50 14.13
N TYR A 141 -20.39 -40.60 13.98
CA TYR A 141 -20.19 -41.83 14.77
C TYR A 141 -19.33 -42.87 14.05
N SER A 142 -19.43 -42.94 12.72
CA SER A 142 -18.63 -43.80 11.82
C SER A 142 -18.79 -43.31 10.37
N SER A 143 -18.00 -43.84 9.43
CA SER A 143 -18.03 -43.45 8.01
C SER A 143 -19.41 -43.52 7.33
N ASP A 144 -20.32 -44.29 7.92
CA ASP A 144 -21.69 -44.56 7.49
C ASP A 144 -22.77 -44.00 8.43
N ARG A 145 -22.40 -43.36 9.56
CA ARG A 145 -23.36 -42.89 10.57
C ARG A 145 -23.20 -41.42 10.93
N ASN A 146 -24.28 -40.67 10.70
CA ASN A 146 -24.40 -39.25 10.96
C ASN A 146 -24.92 -38.98 12.39
N ALA A 147 -24.85 -37.73 12.85
CA ALA A 147 -25.46 -37.30 14.10
C ALA A 147 -26.29 -36.03 13.87
N TYR A 148 -27.52 -36.00 14.38
CA TYR A 148 -28.19 -34.72 14.61
C TYR A 148 -27.57 -34.05 15.82
N ARG A 149 -27.10 -32.82 15.63
CA ARG A 149 -26.89 -31.88 16.73
C ARG A 149 -28.24 -31.31 17.12
N ILE A 150 -28.58 -31.42 18.40
CA ILE A 150 -29.85 -30.91 18.93
C ILE A 150 -29.59 -30.06 20.16
N TYR A 151 -30.45 -29.09 20.45
CA TYR A 151 -30.26 -28.14 21.54
C TYR A 151 -31.55 -27.79 22.28
N LEU A 152 -31.40 -27.36 23.54
CA LEU A 152 -32.44 -26.88 24.43
C LEU A 152 -32.02 -25.54 25.01
N PHE A 153 -32.89 -24.52 25.00
CA PHE A 153 -32.60 -23.21 25.59
C PHE A 153 -32.50 -23.27 27.12
N GLY A 154 -31.53 -22.55 27.69
CA GLY A 154 -31.09 -22.71 29.08
C GLY A 154 -31.78 -21.82 30.13
N LEU A 155 -32.61 -20.85 29.74
CA LEU A 155 -33.29 -19.97 30.71
C LEU A 155 -34.67 -20.50 31.13
N GLY A 156 -34.73 -20.99 32.37
CA GLY A 156 -35.90 -20.90 33.27
C GLY A 156 -37.29 -21.22 32.70
N GLY A 157 -37.52 -22.48 32.35
CA GLY A 157 -38.88 -23.01 32.19
C GLY A 157 -39.65 -22.89 33.52
N ASN A 158 -40.67 -22.05 33.50
CA ASN A 158 -41.85 -21.94 34.39
C ASN A 158 -42.20 -20.49 34.72
N ASN A 159 -41.22 -19.58 34.69
CA ASN A 159 -41.51 -18.15 34.64
C ASN A 159 -41.46 -17.61 33.21
N TRP A 160 -40.63 -18.13 32.30
CA TRP A 160 -40.69 -17.72 30.88
C TRP A 160 -41.98 -18.14 30.17
N ALA A 161 -42.67 -19.22 30.54
CA ALA A 161 -43.96 -19.55 29.94
C ALA A 161 -45.08 -18.60 30.41
N LYS A 162 -45.01 -18.13 31.66
CA LYS A 162 -45.97 -17.18 32.27
C LYS A 162 -45.64 -15.72 31.95
N ILE A 163 -44.35 -15.41 31.78
CA ILE A 163 -43.80 -14.11 31.39
C ILE A 163 -43.91 -13.99 29.86
N MET A 164 -43.78 -15.06 29.07
CA MET A 164 -44.22 -15.08 27.68
C MET A 164 -45.74 -14.95 27.64
N ASP A 165 -46.55 -15.73 28.34
CA ASP A 165 -48.02 -15.51 28.32
C ASP A 165 -48.44 -14.07 28.69
N ASN A 166 -47.71 -13.39 29.60
CA ASN A 166 -48.04 -12.03 30.05
C ASN A 166 -47.24 -10.88 29.38
N LEU A 167 -46.16 -11.14 28.61
CA LEU A 167 -45.48 -10.13 27.75
C LEU A 167 -45.75 -10.34 26.26
N GLN A 168 -46.11 -11.56 25.85
CA GLN A 168 -46.52 -11.93 24.50
C GLN A 168 -47.94 -11.45 24.18
N THR A 169 -48.70 -11.04 25.20
CA THR A 169 -50.09 -10.57 25.05
C THR A 169 -50.24 -9.07 24.76
N SER A 170 -49.16 -8.27 24.71
CA SER A 170 -49.31 -6.84 24.31
C SER A 170 -48.29 -6.29 23.30
N VAL A 171 -47.14 -6.95 23.05
CA VAL A 171 -46.16 -6.44 22.06
C VAL A 171 -45.76 -7.48 21.00
N GLU A 172 -45.67 -8.78 21.30
CA GLU A 172 -45.32 -9.81 20.29
C GLU A 172 -46.49 -10.30 19.43
N ALA A 173 -47.73 -10.06 19.85
CA ALA A 173 -48.91 -10.45 19.08
C ALA A 173 -48.90 -9.84 17.66
N ASN A 174 -48.49 -8.57 17.53
CA ASN A 174 -48.47 -7.87 16.24
C ASN A 174 -47.30 -8.32 15.33
N ASP A 175 -46.17 -8.73 15.91
CA ASP A 175 -44.93 -9.02 15.16
C ASP A 175 -44.84 -10.47 14.65
N GLN A 176 -45.58 -11.40 15.28
CA GLN A 176 -45.81 -12.74 14.71
C GLN A 176 -47.00 -12.80 13.76
N GLU A 177 -48.00 -11.93 13.94
CA GLU A 177 -49.23 -11.96 13.14
C GLU A 177 -48.98 -11.62 11.67
N TRP A 178 -48.18 -10.58 11.38
CA TRP A 178 -47.81 -10.26 10.00
C TRP A 178 -46.97 -11.38 9.37
N LYS A 179 -46.01 -11.97 10.10
CA LYS A 179 -45.17 -13.07 9.59
C LYS A 179 -46.05 -14.26 9.19
N GLN A 180 -46.95 -14.69 10.07
CA GLN A 180 -47.84 -15.81 9.78
C GLN A 180 -48.78 -15.48 8.60
N ARG A 181 -49.34 -14.28 8.56
CA ARG A 181 -50.25 -13.82 7.50
C ARG A 181 -49.54 -13.73 6.14
N CYS A 182 -48.45 -12.96 6.05
CA CYS A 182 -47.69 -12.75 4.82
C CYS A 182 -47.02 -14.04 4.33
N ASN A 183 -46.44 -14.85 5.22
CA ASN A 183 -45.83 -16.12 4.81
C ASN A 183 -46.87 -17.08 4.22
N LYS A 184 -48.07 -17.16 4.82
CA LYS A 184 -49.17 -17.99 4.29
C LYS A 184 -49.61 -17.52 2.90
N ARG A 185 -49.69 -16.20 2.68
CA ARG A 185 -50.01 -15.62 1.37
C ARG A 185 -48.93 -15.95 0.34
N MET A 186 -47.66 -15.78 0.69
CA MET A 186 -46.53 -16.06 -0.19
C MET A 186 -46.42 -17.55 -0.55
N GLU A 187 -46.64 -18.47 0.40
CA GLU A 187 -46.68 -19.91 0.13
C GLU A 187 -47.87 -20.31 -0.74
N LYS A 188 -49.03 -19.65 -0.57
CA LYS A 188 -50.18 -19.85 -1.46
C LYS A 188 -49.81 -19.49 -2.91
N LEU A 189 -49.12 -18.38 -3.13
CA LEU A 189 -48.66 -17.97 -4.47
C LEU A 189 -47.66 -18.96 -5.08
N LYS A 190 -46.76 -19.55 -4.27
CA LYS A 190 -45.82 -20.58 -4.76
C LYS A 190 -46.53 -21.84 -5.28
N ILE A 191 -47.67 -22.19 -4.70
CA ILE A 191 -48.43 -23.42 -5.03
C ILE A 191 -49.39 -23.17 -6.21
N THR A 192 -49.80 -21.93 -6.47
CA THR A 192 -50.68 -21.57 -7.58
C THR A 192 -49.99 -21.81 -8.93
N ARG A 193 -50.35 -22.90 -9.63
CA ARG A 193 -49.93 -23.15 -11.00
C ARG A 193 -50.69 -22.25 -11.97
N ILE A 194 -49.96 -21.54 -12.84
CA ILE A 194 -50.52 -20.78 -13.95
C ILE A 194 -51.08 -21.79 -14.98
N PRO A 195 -52.36 -21.74 -15.35
CA PRO A 195 -52.88 -22.56 -16.43
C PRO A 195 -52.33 -22.04 -17.76
N ILE A 196 -51.48 -22.83 -18.43
CA ILE A 196 -51.08 -22.54 -19.81
C ILE A 196 -52.35 -22.61 -20.68
N ARG A 197 -52.82 -21.47 -21.19
CA ARG A 197 -53.84 -21.46 -22.25
C ARG A 197 -53.15 -21.75 -23.57
N ASP A 198 -53.69 -22.73 -24.30
CA ASP A 198 -53.26 -23.11 -25.64
C ASP A 198 -53.25 -21.90 -26.59
N VAL A 199 -52.07 -21.40 -26.93
CA VAL A 199 -51.86 -20.47 -28.03
C VAL A 199 -51.57 -21.31 -29.29
N PRO A 200 -52.17 -21.02 -30.45
CA PRO A 200 -52.01 -21.86 -31.64
C PRO A 200 -50.56 -21.86 -32.14
N LEU A 201 -50.10 -23.04 -32.53
CA LEU A 201 -48.79 -23.30 -33.12
C LEU A 201 -48.50 -22.33 -34.28
N GLN A 202 -47.55 -21.40 -34.10
CA GLN A 202 -46.88 -20.73 -35.21
C GLN A 202 -45.37 -20.82 -35.04
N LYS A 203 -44.80 -21.76 -35.81
CA LYS A 203 -43.41 -21.95 -36.24
C LYS A 203 -42.33 -21.08 -35.58
N GLY A 204 -41.53 -21.75 -34.75
CA GLY A 204 -40.08 -21.85 -34.86
C GLY A 204 -39.26 -20.57 -34.71
N LEU A 205 -38.67 -20.37 -33.52
CA LEU A 205 -37.30 -19.91 -33.35
C LEU A 205 -36.83 -20.22 -31.91
N GLU A 206 -35.71 -20.93 -31.82
CA GLU A 206 -34.68 -20.88 -30.77
C GLU A 206 -35.10 -21.06 -29.30
N GLN A 207 -35.10 -22.32 -28.86
CA GLN A 207 -35.11 -22.73 -27.45
C GLN A 207 -33.71 -22.83 -26.82
N GLU A 208 -32.68 -22.15 -27.36
CA GLU A 208 -31.29 -22.30 -26.89
C GLU A 208 -30.52 -21.01 -26.59
N LYS A 209 -31.18 -19.84 -26.49
CA LYS A 209 -30.54 -18.60 -26.02
C LYS A 209 -31.50 -17.74 -25.19
N LEU A 210 -31.72 -18.09 -23.92
CA LEU A 210 -32.39 -17.20 -22.95
C LEU A 210 -31.75 -17.30 -21.56
N HIS A 211 -30.42 -17.18 -21.51
CA HIS A 211 -29.67 -16.85 -20.30
C HIS A 211 -28.89 -15.59 -20.64
N ASP A 212 -29.43 -14.42 -20.26
CA ASP A 212 -28.65 -13.25 -19.79
C ASP A 212 -29.45 -11.93 -19.69
N GLU A 213 -30.69 -11.84 -20.17
CA GLU A 213 -31.50 -10.61 -19.98
C GLU A 213 -32.34 -10.66 -18.69
N LYS A 214 -31.77 -10.19 -17.58
CA LYS A 214 -32.54 -9.92 -16.35
C LYS A 214 -33.61 -8.86 -16.66
N HIS A 215 -34.85 -9.12 -16.27
CA HIS A 215 -35.96 -8.21 -16.53
C HIS A 215 -35.89 -6.97 -15.61
N ILE A 216 -36.24 -5.81 -16.17
CA ILE A 216 -36.28 -4.54 -15.43
C ILE A 216 -37.40 -4.60 -14.37
N MET A 217 -37.08 -4.18 -13.15
CA MET A 217 -38.01 -4.14 -12.01
C MET A 217 -39.22 -3.25 -12.27
N ASN A 218 -40.41 -3.82 -12.07
CA ASN A 218 -41.65 -3.06 -12.10
C ASN A 218 -41.61 -1.93 -11.07
N PHE A 219 -41.94 -0.72 -11.52
CA PHE A 219 -41.93 0.48 -10.69
C PHE A 219 -42.82 0.34 -9.44
N GLU A 220 -43.97 -0.32 -9.58
CA GLU A 220 -44.90 -0.61 -8.47
C GLU A 220 -44.25 -1.46 -7.37
N LEU A 221 -43.41 -2.44 -7.71
CA LEU A 221 -42.71 -3.28 -6.72
C LEU A 221 -41.65 -2.47 -5.98
N TYR A 222 -40.94 -1.59 -6.69
CA TYR A 222 -39.97 -0.69 -6.07
C TYR A 222 -40.65 0.27 -5.09
N GLU A 223 -41.74 0.93 -5.52
CA GLU A 223 -42.53 1.84 -4.68
C GLU A 223 -43.12 1.12 -3.47
N ALA A 224 -43.54 -0.14 -3.62
CA ALA A 224 -44.05 -0.93 -2.51
C ALA A 224 -42.99 -1.21 -1.44
N VAL A 225 -41.74 -1.49 -1.85
CA VAL A 225 -40.61 -1.60 -0.91
C VAL A 225 -40.30 -0.24 -0.29
N GLU A 226 -40.33 0.83 -1.09
CA GLU A 226 -40.11 2.20 -0.60
C GLU A 226 -41.13 2.60 0.47
N ASN A 227 -42.39 2.23 0.33
CA ASN A 227 -43.44 2.46 1.33
C ASN A 227 -43.18 1.74 2.66
N GLY A 228 -42.48 0.59 2.64
CA GLY A 228 -42.05 -0.13 3.84
C GLY A 228 -43.13 -0.92 4.59
N ASN A 229 -44.39 -0.88 4.14
CA ASN A 229 -45.48 -1.69 4.70
C ASN A 229 -45.48 -3.08 4.05
N VAL A 230 -45.25 -4.13 4.85
CA VAL A 230 -45.15 -5.51 4.38
C VAL A 230 -46.46 -6.05 3.79
N ASP A 231 -47.62 -5.64 4.30
CA ASP A 231 -48.91 -6.08 3.75
C ASP A 231 -49.16 -5.45 2.38
N MET A 232 -48.93 -4.14 2.24
CA MET A 232 -49.02 -3.46 0.94
C MET A 232 -48.02 -4.04 -0.06
N PHE A 233 -46.81 -4.40 0.39
CA PHE A 233 -45.84 -5.07 -0.46
C PHE A 233 -46.36 -6.42 -0.97
N VAL A 234 -46.96 -7.25 -0.11
CA VAL A 234 -47.56 -8.52 -0.54
C VAL A 234 -48.77 -8.30 -1.44
N ASP A 235 -49.59 -7.27 -1.19
CA ASP A 235 -50.72 -6.90 -2.05
C ASP A 235 -50.25 -6.57 -3.47
N VAL A 236 -49.19 -5.77 -3.61
CA VAL A 236 -48.59 -5.43 -4.90
C VAL A 236 -47.95 -6.65 -5.56
N VAL A 237 -47.28 -7.53 -4.81
CA VAL A 237 -46.76 -8.80 -5.36
C VAL A 237 -47.89 -9.68 -5.90
N GLU A 238 -49.01 -9.78 -5.19
CA GLU A 238 -50.20 -10.51 -5.65
C GLU A 238 -50.79 -9.88 -6.92
N GLN A 239 -50.91 -8.55 -6.96
CA GLN A 239 -51.39 -7.80 -8.12
C GLN A 239 -50.50 -8.00 -9.35
N VAL A 240 -49.18 -7.90 -9.18
CA VAL A 240 -48.21 -8.13 -10.27
C VAL A 240 -48.28 -9.59 -10.73
N PHE A 241 -48.39 -10.55 -9.81
CA PHE A 241 -48.54 -11.97 -10.13
C PHE A 241 -49.81 -12.25 -10.94
N THR A 242 -50.94 -11.60 -10.63
CA THR A 242 -52.19 -11.77 -11.40
C THR A 242 -52.18 -11.04 -12.74
N ASN A 243 -51.58 -9.85 -12.80
CA ASN A 243 -51.68 -8.98 -13.98
C ASN A 243 -50.65 -9.32 -15.07
N THR A 244 -49.49 -9.86 -14.70
CA THR A 244 -48.37 -10.07 -15.63
C THR A 244 -48.19 -11.52 -16.09
N GLU A 245 -48.98 -12.47 -15.54
CA GLU A 245 -48.83 -13.92 -15.77
C GLU A 245 -47.39 -14.46 -15.56
N LEU A 246 -46.55 -13.73 -14.80
CA LEU A 246 -45.19 -14.14 -14.48
C LEU A 246 -45.17 -15.16 -13.35
N THR A 247 -44.18 -16.07 -13.38
CA THR A 247 -43.92 -16.93 -12.22
C THR A 247 -43.43 -16.09 -11.05
N LEU A 248 -43.73 -16.52 -9.82
CA LEU A 248 -43.30 -15.81 -8.62
C LEU A 248 -41.77 -15.66 -8.54
N PHE A 249 -41.03 -16.64 -9.07
CA PHE A 249 -39.57 -16.54 -9.22
C PHE A 249 -39.17 -15.41 -10.17
N ALA A 250 -39.81 -15.30 -11.34
CA ALA A 250 -39.53 -14.25 -12.31
C ALA A 250 -39.83 -12.83 -11.80
N ILE A 251 -40.78 -12.67 -10.88
CA ILE A 251 -41.06 -11.39 -10.20
C ILE A 251 -39.88 -10.99 -9.30
N PHE A 252 -39.35 -11.93 -8.53
CA PHE A 252 -38.24 -11.68 -7.59
C PHE A 252 -36.85 -11.67 -8.24
N ASP A 253 -36.73 -12.20 -9.47
CA ASP A 253 -35.52 -12.12 -10.31
C ASP A 253 -35.38 -10.76 -11.03
N GLN A 254 -36.41 -9.92 -11.01
CA GLN A 254 -36.33 -8.58 -11.57
C GLN A 254 -35.32 -7.71 -10.82
N VAL A 255 -34.62 -6.85 -11.56
CA VAL A 255 -33.58 -5.98 -11.02
C VAL A 255 -33.77 -4.54 -11.46
N THR A 256 -33.28 -3.60 -10.64
CA THR A 256 -33.18 -2.20 -11.04
C THR A 256 -32.15 -2.02 -12.17
N PRO A 257 -32.07 -0.84 -12.81
CA PRO A 257 -31.00 -0.54 -13.78
C PRO A 257 -29.58 -0.69 -13.23
N SER A 258 -29.38 -0.57 -11.90
CA SER A 258 -28.10 -0.83 -11.22
C SER A 258 -27.86 -2.31 -10.92
N GLY A 259 -28.79 -3.20 -11.28
CA GLY A 259 -28.76 -4.63 -11.02
C GLY A 259 -29.20 -5.02 -9.61
N ASP A 260 -29.81 -4.10 -8.85
CA ASP A 260 -30.25 -4.37 -7.47
C ASP A 260 -31.53 -5.21 -7.47
N SER A 261 -31.53 -6.33 -6.75
CA SER A 261 -32.74 -7.10 -6.49
C SER A 261 -33.64 -6.41 -5.46
N LEU A 262 -34.89 -6.86 -5.32
CA LEU A 262 -35.79 -6.35 -4.27
C LEU A 262 -35.19 -6.44 -2.85
N LEU A 263 -34.34 -7.46 -2.60
CA LEU A 263 -33.64 -7.58 -1.33
C LEU A 263 -32.55 -6.51 -1.15
N HIS A 264 -31.88 -6.10 -2.22
CA HIS A 264 -30.93 -4.97 -2.17
C HIS A 264 -31.66 -3.67 -1.85
N VAL A 265 -32.80 -3.41 -2.50
CA VAL A 265 -33.61 -2.21 -2.26
C VAL A 265 -34.14 -2.18 -0.83
N ALA A 266 -34.66 -3.31 -0.32
CA ALA A 266 -35.10 -3.41 1.07
C ALA A 266 -33.94 -3.22 2.06
N ALA A 267 -32.75 -3.73 1.73
CA ALA A 267 -31.55 -3.58 2.54
C ALA A 267 -30.95 -2.17 2.53
N ASP A 268 -31.03 -1.46 1.41
CA ASP A 268 -30.65 -0.06 1.24
C ASP A 268 -31.57 0.86 2.06
N LEU A 269 -32.89 0.68 1.90
CA LEU A 269 -33.91 1.50 2.57
C LEU A 269 -34.20 1.12 4.03
N GLY A 270 -33.56 0.06 4.55
CA GLY A 270 -33.74 -0.38 5.94
C GLY A 270 -35.11 -0.97 6.23
N ARG A 271 -35.75 -1.63 5.25
CA ARG A 271 -37.09 -2.22 5.39
C ARG A 271 -37.00 -3.62 5.98
N GLU A 272 -36.93 -3.69 7.31
CA GLU A 272 -36.68 -4.91 8.09
C GLU A 272 -37.66 -6.05 7.78
N GLN A 273 -38.96 -5.79 7.87
CA GLN A 273 -40.00 -6.81 7.68
C GLN A 273 -40.02 -7.36 6.24
N ILE A 274 -39.86 -6.47 5.25
CA ILE A 274 -39.80 -6.84 3.84
C ILE A 274 -38.52 -7.64 3.55
N ALA A 275 -37.36 -7.19 4.06
CA ALA A 275 -36.10 -7.90 3.92
C ALA A 275 -36.16 -9.31 4.54
N GLU A 276 -36.78 -9.45 5.72
CA GLU A 276 -36.99 -10.75 6.37
C GLU A 276 -37.89 -11.67 5.54
N LEU A 277 -39.02 -11.16 5.04
CA LEU A 277 -39.95 -11.92 4.21
C LEU A 277 -39.28 -12.43 2.92
N ILE A 278 -38.54 -11.55 2.23
CA ILE A 278 -37.85 -11.89 0.99
C ILE A 278 -36.73 -12.91 1.26
N ALA A 279 -35.90 -12.68 2.29
CA ALA A 279 -34.80 -13.58 2.62
C ALA A 279 -35.29 -14.98 3.02
N TYR A 280 -36.44 -15.07 3.72
CA TYR A 280 -37.05 -16.33 4.11
C TYR A 280 -37.59 -17.14 2.92
N HIS A 281 -38.34 -16.51 2.01
CA HIS A 281 -38.96 -17.24 0.88
C HIS A 281 -38.04 -17.42 -0.32
N PHE A 282 -37.05 -16.53 -0.52
CA PHE A 282 -36.13 -16.52 -1.66
C PHE A 282 -34.67 -16.44 -1.20
N PRO A 283 -34.14 -17.45 -0.49
CA PRO A 283 -32.78 -17.43 0.05
C PRO A 283 -31.70 -17.30 -1.03
N GLY A 284 -31.98 -17.67 -2.28
CA GLY A 284 -31.07 -17.47 -3.41
C GLY A 284 -30.68 -16.00 -3.63
N LEU A 285 -31.57 -15.05 -3.28
CA LEU A 285 -31.30 -13.62 -3.40
C LEU A 285 -30.26 -13.11 -2.39
N LEU A 286 -29.98 -13.85 -1.32
CA LEU A 286 -28.93 -13.50 -0.34
C LEU A 286 -27.53 -13.54 -0.96
N PHE A 287 -27.33 -14.41 -1.95
CA PHE A 287 -26.10 -14.54 -2.73
C PHE A 287 -26.15 -13.74 -4.04
N GLY A 288 -27.32 -13.21 -4.40
CA GLY A 288 -27.48 -12.38 -5.58
C GLY A 288 -26.65 -11.10 -5.46
N THR A 289 -26.04 -10.70 -6.58
CA THR A 289 -25.20 -9.50 -6.63
C THR A 289 -25.66 -8.52 -7.70
N ASN A 290 -25.50 -7.23 -7.44
CA ASN A 290 -25.73 -6.16 -8.42
C ASN A 290 -24.54 -5.97 -9.38
N ILE A 291 -24.56 -4.92 -10.22
CA ILE A 291 -23.49 -4.63 -11.20
C ILE A 291 -22.13 -4.41 -10.51
N LYS A 292 -22.11 -3.87 -9.29
CA LYS A 292 -20.89 -3.69 -8.49
C LYS A 292 -20.45 -4.96 -7.76
N ARG A 293 -21.14 -6.07 -8.01
CA ARG A 293 -21.06 -7.32 -7.26
C ARG A 293 -21.35 -7.17 -5.76
N ASP A 294 -22.00 -6.08 -5.33
CA ASP A 294 -22.46 -5.94 -3.94
C ASP A 294 -23.61 -6.94 -3.72
N THR A 295 -23.64 -7.59 -2.55
CA THR A 295 -24.81 -8.34 -2.07
C THR A 295 -25.72 -7.43 -1.26
N ALA A 296 -26.93 -7.89 -0.93
CA ALA A 296 -27.83 -7.15 -0.03
C ALA A 296 -27.18 -6.85 1.33
N LEU A 297 -26.26 -7.70 1.81
CA LEU A 297 -25.49 -7.46 3.03
C LEU A 297 -24.50 -6.29 2.89
N HIS A 298 -23.90 -6.12 1.71
CA HIS A 298 -23.07 -4.94 1.40
C HIS A 298 -23.91 -3.66 1.35
N ALA A 299 -25.10 -3.72 0.75
CA ALA A 299 -26.04 -2.59 0.73
C ALA A 299 -26.45 -2.19 2.17
N ALA A 300 -26.88 -3.15 3.00
CA ALA A 300 -27.25 -2.88 4.38
C ALA A 300 -26.10 -2.26 5.21
N ALA A 301 -24.86 -2.75 5.01
CA ALA A 301 -23.66 -2.18 5.62
C ALA A 301 -23.36 -0.75 5.14
N ARG A 302 -23.57 -0.47 3.84
CA ARG A 302 -23.33 0.83 3.24
C ARG A 302 -24.26 1.90 3.80
N PHE A 303 -25.54 1.56 3.92
CA PHE A 303 -26.63 2.45 4.33
C PHE A 303 -26.97 2.38 5.83
N LYS A 304 -26.14 1.69 6.62
CA LYS A 304 -26.18 1.68 8.09
C LYS A 304 -27.38 0.98 8.72
N ASN A 305 -27.95 -0.01 8.04
CA ASN A 305 -29.14 -0.72 8.49
C ASN A 305 -28.79 -1.95 9.35
N SER A 306 -28.44 -1.72 10.62
CA SER A 306 -28.01 -2.78 11.56
C SER A 306 -29.02 -3.92 11.71
N ASN A 307 -30.32 -3.60 11.77
CA ASN A 307 -31.37 -4.59 11.94
C ASN A 307 -31.49 -5.50 10.72
N VAL A 308 -31.38 -4.94 9.51
CA VAL A 308 -31.37 -5.73 8.27
C VAL A 308 -30.12 -6.62 8.18
N ILE A 309 -28.94 -6.12 8.60
CA ILE A 309 -27.72 -6.94 8.71
C ILE A 309 -27.97 -8.15 9.62
N LYS A 310 -28.54 -7.93 10.80
CA LYS A 310 -28.86 -8.99 11.76
C LYS A 310 -29.84 -10.01 11.20
N ILE A 311 -30.90 -9.55 10.51
CA ILE A 311 -31.87 -10.41 9.83
C ILE A 311 -31.17 -11.26 8.77
N ILE A 312 -30.42 -10.65 7.85
CA ILE A 312 -29.72 -11.34 6.76
C ILE A 312 -28.73 -12.39 7.30
N LEU A 313 -27.93 -12.02 8.31
CA LEU A 313 -26.95 -12.91 8.94
C LEU A 313 -27.59 -14.09 9.70
N SER A 314 -28.83 -13.93 10.18
CA SER A 314 -29.56 -14.99 10.88
C SER A 314 -30.11 -16.08 9.93
N GLN A 315 -30.22 -15.80 8.63
CA GLN A 315 -30.80 -16.73 7.66
C GLN A 315 -29.79 -17.76 7.17
N VAL A 316 -28.56 -17.33 6.86
CA VAL A 316 -27.54 -18.19 6.23
C VAL A 316 -26.13 -17.82 6.69
N GLU A 317 -25.34 -18.84 7.05
CA GLU A 317 -23.92 -18.67 7.41
C GLU A 317 -23.02 -18.42 6.18
N GLY A 318 -21.91 -17.72 6.38
CA GLY A 318 -20.87 -17.53 5.36
C GLY A 318 -21.04 -16.31 4.44
N LEU A 319 -22.13 -15.56 4.56
CA LEU A 319 -22.37 -14.32 3.78
C LEU A 319 -21.33 -13.21 4.07
N THR A 320 -20.74 -13.23 5.27
CA THR A 320 -19.72 -12.25 5.71
C THR A 320 -18.42 -12.32 4.91
N LYS A 321 -18.16 -13.43 4.22
CA LYS A 321 -16.92 -13.68 3.45
C LYS A 321 -17.04 -13.30 1.97
N LEU A 322 -18.26 -13.03 1.49
CA LEU A 322 -18.51 -12.65 0.11
C LEU A 322 -17.90 -11.28 -0.16
N THR A 323 -17.38 -11.09 -1.36
CA THR A 323 -16.69 -9.85 -1.76
C THR A 323 -17.34 -9.23 -2.98
N ASN A 324 -17.40 -7.90 -3.00
CA ASN A 324 -17.84 -7.16 -4.17
C ASN A 324 -16.75 -7.04 -5.26
N ALA A 325 -16.96 -6.20 -6.27
CA ALA A 325 -16.02 -6.03 -7.39
C ALA A 325 -14.64 -5.52 -6.96
N ASN A 326 -14.57 -4.78 -5.84
CA ASN A 326 -13.32 -4.28 -5.27
C ASN A 326 -12.63 -5.31 -4.35
N GLY A 327 -13.22 -6.48 -4.16
CA GLY A 327 -12.77 -7.44 -3.16
C GLY A 327 -13.19 -7.06 -1.73
N ASP A 328 -13.99 -6.01 -1.55
CA ASP A 328 -14.45 -5.58 -0.22
C ASP A 328 -15.48 -6.58 0.30
N THR A 329 -15.31 -7.01 1.55
CA THR A 329 -16.35 -7.73 2.30
C THR A 329 -17.37 -6.74 2.88
N PRO A 330 -18.53 -7.20 3.39
CA PRO A 330 -19.48 -6.30 4.05
C PRO A 330 -18.87 -5.54 5.23
N LEU A 331 -17.87 -6.12 5.91
CA LEU A 331 -17.14 -5.46 6.98
C LEU A 331 -16.26 -4.31 6.49
N HIS A 332 -15.63 -4.43 5.31
CA HIS A 332 -14.91 -3.31 4.69
C HIS A 332 -15.87 -2.14 4.43
N VAL A 333 -17.04 -2.43 3.85
CA VAL A 333 -18.05 -1.42 3.56
C VAL A 333 -18.58 -0.78 4.84
N ALA A 334 -18.86 -1.57 5.89
CA ALA A 334 -19.33 -1.06 7.18
C ALA A 334 -18.29 -0.12 7.84
N VAL A 335 -17.00 -0.45 7.77
CA VAL A 335 -15.90 0.40 8.27
C VAL A 335 -15.81 1.70 7.47
N CYS A 336 -15.83 1.64 6.13
CA CYS A 336 -15.82 2.81 5.26
C CYS A 336 -17.04 3.73 5.49
N SER A 337 -18.21 3.15 5.73
CA SER A 337 -19.44 3.90 6.05
C SER A 337 -19.47 4.42 7.49
N ARG A 338 -18.52 4.05 8.36
CA ARG A 338 -18.54 4.34 9.80
C ARG A 338 -19.82 3.82 10.49
N HIS A 339 -20.13 2.55 10.28
CA HIS A 339 -21.34 1.90 10.81
C HIS A 339 -21.02 1.02 12.01
N LEU A 340 -20.93 1.60 13.21
CA LEU A 340 -20.61 0.86 14.44
C LEU A 340 -21.53 -0.34 14.69
N GLY A 341 -22.86 -0.16 14.56
CA GLY A 341 -23.82 -1.25 14.75
C GLY A 341 -23.64 -2.41 13.76
N GLY A 342 -23.43 -2.13 12.47
CA GLY A 342 -23.17 -3.16 11.48
C GLY A 342 -21.85 -3.87 11.69
N ILE A 343 -20.81 -3.14 12.09
CA ILE A 343 -19.50 -3.72 12.44
C ILE A 343 -19.67 -4.70 13.62
N THR A 344 -20.43 -4.33 14.67
CA THR A 344 -20.68 -5.23 15.80
C THR A 344 -21.39 -6.52 15.36
N GLU A 345 -22.45 -6.42 14.56
CA GLU A 345 -23.21 -7.59 14.10
C GLU A 345 -22.36 -8.49 13.16
N LEU A 346 -21.57 -7.88 12.27
CA LEU A 346 -20.67 -8.62 11.36
C LEU A 346 -19.55 -9.34 12.10
N LEU A 347 -18.95 -8.71 13.13
CA LEU A 347 -17.93 -9.33 13.96
C LEU A 347 -18.48 -10.44 14.86
N LEU A 348 -19.72 -10.30 15.34
CA LEU A 348 -20.41 -11.37 16.09
C LEU A 348 -20.66 -12.60 15.23
N ALA A 349 -20.98 -12.40 13.94
CA ALA A 349 -21.17 -13.49 12.99
C ALA A 349 -19.85 -14.15 12.56
N ASP A 350 -18.83 -13.35 12.20
CA ASP A 350 -17.50 -13.87 11.86
C ASP A 350 -16.38 -12.88 12.21
N SER A 351 -15.76 -13.10 13.37
CA SER A 351 -14.65 -12.27 13.86
C SER A 351 -13.40 -12.28 12.97
N HIS A 352 -13.19 -13.30 12.14
CA HIS A 352 -11.95 -13.43 11.36
C HIS A 352 -11.93 -12.53 10.12
N VAL A 353 -13.09 -12.02 9.68
CA VAL A 353 -13.22 -11.15 8.50
C VAL A 353 -12.47 -9.83 8.66
N VAL A 354 -12.17 -9.42 9.90
CA VAL A 354 -11.37 -8.23 10.24
C VAL A 354 -9.96 -8.23 9.64
N HIS A 355 -9.45 -9.40 9.22
CA HIS A 355 -8.14 -9.57 8.62
C HIS A 355 -8.19 -9.92 7.12
N TYR A 356 -9.37 -10.01 6.51
CA TYR A 356 -9.49 -10.32 5.09
C TYR A 356 -9.03 -9.13 4.27
N LEU A 357 -8.41 -9.39 3.12
CA LEU A 357 -7.85 -8.36 2.26
C LEU A 357 -8.75 -8.18 1.06
N ASN A 358 -9.01 -6.93 0.69
CA ASN A 358 -9.66 -6.60 -0.58
C ASN A 358 -8.65 -6.65 -1.75
N ASN A 359 -9.09 -6.29 -2.97
CA ASN A 359 -8.21 -6.32 -4.15
C ASN A 359 -7.05 -5.31 -4.05
N SER A 360 -7.19 -4.29 -3.22
CA SER A 360 -6.14 -3.33 -2.85
C SER A 360 -5.15 -3.86 -1.83
N GLY A 361 -5.32 -5.11 -1.39
CA GLY A 361 -4.61 -5.68 -0.27
C GLY A 361 -5.08 -5.18 1.08
N LYS A 362 -5.96 -4.17 1.21
CA LYS A 362 -6.29 -3.51 2.50
C LYS A 362 -7.27 -4.36 3.31
N SER A 363 -7.08 -4.42 4.63
CA SER A 363 -8.02 -5.09 5.56
C SER A 363 -8.99 -4.11 6.22
N PRO A 364 -10.13 -4.55 6.80
CA PRO A 364 -11.02 -3.67 7.55
C PRO A 364 -10.32 -2.96 8.71
N LEU A 365 -9.40 -3.65 9.40
CA LEU A 365 -8.59 -3.04 10.47
C LEU A 365 -7.63 -1.96 9.93
N TYR A 366 -7.04 -2.17 8.76
CA TYR A 366 -6.23 -1.16 8.08
C TYR A 366 -7.08 0.07 7.69
N LEU A 367 -8.27 -0.16 7.12
CA LEU A 367 -9.20 0.92 6.76
C LEU A 367 -9.68 1.69 7.98
N ALA A 368 -9.91 1.04 9.13
CA ALA A 368 -10.28 1.73 10.37
C ALA A 368 -9.19 2.69 10.87
N ALA A 369 -7.91 2.31 10.71
CA ALA A 369 -6.80 3.21 11.01
C ALA A 369 -6.73 4.41 10.05
N ILE A 370 -7.15 4.25 8.79
CA ILE A 370 -7.27 5.35 7.82
C ILE A 370 -8.47 6.25 8.15
N THR A 371 -9.63 5.70 8.47
CA THR A 371 -10.84 6.49 8.75
C THR A 371 -10.67 7.38 9.97
N GLY A 372 -9.73 7.03 10.86
CA GLY A 372 -9.37 7.78 12.05
C GLY A 372 -10.38 7.69 13.19
N ASP A 373 -11.32 6.75 13.09
CA ASP A 373 -12.39 6.56 14.07
C ASP A 373 -11.92 5.61 15.18
N VAL A 374 -11.69 6.18 16.36
CA VAL A 374 -11.15 5.46 17.52
C VAL A 374 -12.11 4.38 18.02
N ASP A 375 -13.43 4.62 17.96
CA ASP A 375 -14.41 3.66 18.46
C ASP A 375 -14.46 2.41 17.55
N ILE A 376 -14.43 2.63 16.24
CA ILE A 376 -14.35 1.54 15.26
C ILE A 376 -13.04 0.78 15.43
N LEU A 377 -11.93 1.50 15.54
CA LEU A 377 -10.61 0.92 15.71
C LEU A 377 -10.53 0.06 16.98
N ASP A 378 -11.03 0.58 18.12
CA ASP A 378 -11.05 -0.13 19.39
C ASP A 378 -11.88 -1.42 19.31
N LEU A 379 -13.03 -1.37 18.64
CA LEU A 379 -13.88 -2.53 18.41
C LEU A 379 -13.17 -3.60 17.57
N LEU A 380 -12.50 -3.19 16.47
CA LEU A 380 -11.77 -4.14 15.63
C LEU A 380 -10.53 -4.69 16.33
N LEU A 381 -9.83 -3.90 17.14
CA LEU A 381 -8.64 -4.32 17.89
C LEU A 381 -8.94 -5.35 18.98
N GLN A 382 -10.18 -5.41 19.51
CA GLN A 382 -10.57 -6.44 20.49
C GLN A 382 -10.59 -7.86 19.93
N THR A 383 -10.64 -8.01 18.61
CA THR A 383 -10.63 -9.33 17.97
C THR A 383 -9.28 -10.04 18.15
N PRO A 384 -9.26 -11.36 18.45
CA PRO A 384 -8.03 -12.11 18.59
C PRO A 384 -7.37 -12.30 17.22
N PHE A 385 -6.06 -12.06 17.14
CA PHE A 385 -5.30 -12.40 15.94
C PHE A 385 -5.29 -13.93 15.76
N PRO A 386 -5.39 -14.45 14.52
CA PRO A 386 -5.37 -15.88 14.26
C PRO A 386 -4.04 -16.49 14.73
N SER A 387 -4.09 -17.20 15.86
CA SER A 387 -2.94 -17.71 16.62
C SER A 387 -2.15 -18.85 15.94
N ASN A 388 -2.61 -19.33 14.79
CA ASN A 388 -2.09 -20.55 14.14
C ASN A 388 -1.38 -20.30 12.79
N LYS A 389 -1.14 -19.04 12.42
CA LYS A 389 -0.31 -18.69 11.25
C LYS A 389 0.73 -17.66 11.70
N PRO A 390 1.99 -17.72 11.20
CA PRO A 390 2.90 -16.59 11.36
C PRO A 390 2.15 -15.35 10.87
N LEU A 391 2.18 -14.26 11.66
CA LEU A 391 1.51 -13.00 11.31
C LEU A 391 1.77 -12.73 9.81
N PRO A 392 0.72 -12.63 8.97
CA PRO A 392 0.91 -12.62 7.53
C PRO A 392 1.89 -11.52 7.17
N GLN A 393 2.83 -11.80 6.25
CA GLN A 393 3.62 -10.77 5.59
C GLN A 393 2.66 -9.65 5.22
N CYS A 394 2.83 -8.49 5.85
CA CYS A 394 1.89 -7.40 5.71
C CYS A 394 2.13 -6.86 4.31
N HIS A 395 1.31 -7.23 3.34
CA HIS A 395 1.33 -6.68 1.99
C HIS A 395 0.83 -5.22 2.03
N GLY A 396 1.53 -4.35 2.77
CA GLY A 396 1.06 -3.02 3.18
C GLY A 396 0.11 -2.99 4.40
N ASN A 397 -0.23 -4.15 4.98
CA ASN A 397 -1.46 -4.31 5.81
C ASN A 397 -1.33 -4.15 7.33
N SER A 398 -0.31 -3.45 7.81
CA SER A 398 -0.26 -3.12 9.24
C SER A 398 -1.15 -1.91 9.51
N PRO A 399 -2.05 -1.95 10.50
CA PRO A 399 -2.79 -0.74 10.91
C PRO A 399 -1.84 0.38 11.39
N LEU A 400 -0.63 0.03 11.85
CA LEU A 400 0.41 1.03 12.14
C LEU A 400 0.90 1.72 10.86
N HIS A 401 1.05 0.99 9.74
CA HIS A 401 1.43 1.61 8.46
C HIS A 401 0.35 2.57 7.96
N ALA A 402 -0.93 2.23 8.08
CA ALA A 402 -2.05 3.14 7.81
C ALA A 402 -1.96 4.42 8.67
N ALA A 403 -1.81 4.27 9.99
CA ALA A 403 -1.71 5.42 10.90
C ALA A 403 -0.49 6.32 10.59
N ILE A 404 0.64 5.72 10.17
CA ILE A 404 1.85 6.45 9.76
C ILE A 404 1.64 7.14 8.40
N PHE A 405 0.99 6.48 7.45
CA PHE A 405 0.66 7.03 6.14
C PHE A 405 -0.21 8.28 6.27
N GLU A 406 -1.25 8.20 7.11
CA GLU A 406 -2.14 9.33 7.44
C GLU A 406 -1.51 10.34 8.43
N ARG A 407 -0.32 10.05 8.96
CA ARG A 407 0.39 10.88 9.96
C ARG A 407 -0.47 11.17 11.20
N ASN A 408 -1.30 10.21 11.60
CA ASN A 408 -2.22 10.34 12.74
C ASN A 408 -1.59 9.74 14.01
N SER A 409 -0.97 10.59 14.83
CA SER A 409 -0.33 10.17 16.10
C SER A 409 -1.32 9.63 17.13
N ALA A 410 -2.57 10.11 17.15
CA ALA A 410 -3.58 9.64 18.10
C ALA A 410 -3.95 8.17 17.83
N ILE A 411 -4.26 7.85 16.56
CA ILE A 411 -4.53 6.48 16.13
C ILE A 411 -3.31 5.59 16.31
N LEU A 412 -2.11 6.09 15.95
CA LEU A 412 -0.87 5.35 16.15
C LEU A 412 -0.68 4.97 17.63
N ASN A 413 -0.86 5.93 18.55
CA ASN A 413 -0.74 5.68 19.99
C ASN A 413 -1.80 4.71 20.51
N GLU A 414 -3.07 4.81 20.06
CA GLU A 414 -4.12 3.91 20.55
C GLU A 414 -3.87 2.46 20.09
N ILE A 415 -3.47 2.25 18.83
CA ILE A 415 -3.09 0.91 18.33
C ILE A 415 -1.97 0.33 19.20
N LEU A 416 -0.94 1.13 19.46
CA LEU A 416 0.25 0.70 20.21
C LEU A 416 -0.03 0.47 21.70
N LYS A 417 -0.95 1.23 22.29
CA LYS A 417 -1.42 1.05 23.66
C LYS A 417 -2.17 -0.27 23.83
N ARG A 418 -2.97 -0.67 22.84
CA ARG A 418 -3.76 -1.91 22.91
C ARG A 418 -2.99 -3.14 22.48
N LYS A 419 -2.19 -3.03 21.44
CA LYS A 419 -1.46 -4.12 20.82
C LYS A 419 -0.02 -3.70 20.48
N PRO A 420 0.86 -3.54 21.48
CA PRO A 420 2.25 -3.12 21.27
C PRO A 420 3.05 -4.11 20.43
N GLU A 421 2.64 -5.38 20.35
CA GLU A 421 3.27 -6.41 19.52
C GLU A 421 3.25 -6.10 18.02
N LEU A 422 2.34 -5.22 17.56
CA LEU A 422 2.21 -4.87 16.14
C LEU A 422 3.42 -4.10 15.59
N ILE A 423 4.27 -3.52 16.45
CA ILE A 423 5.49 -2.82 16.03
C ILE A 423 6.46 -3.74 15.28
N TYR A 424 6.40 -5.04 15.54
CA TYR A 424 7.28 -6.04 14.95
C TYR A 424 6.77 -6.57 13.61
N LEU A 425 5.58 -6.17 13.19
CA LEU A 425 5.06 -6.53 11.88
C LEU A 425 5.97 -6.03 10.75
N ARG A 426 6.11 -6.86 9.72
CA ARG A 426 6.99 -6.63 8.57
C ARG A 426 6.17 -6.45 7.30
N ASP A 427 6.54 -5.45 6.49
CA ASP A 427 6.00 -5.27 5.15
C ASP A 427 6.62 -6.24 4.12
N GLU A 428 6.26 -6.09 2.84
CA GLU A 428 6.79 -6.91 1.73
C GLU A 428 8.31 -6.77 1.55
N ASP A 429 8.83 -5.58 1.82
CA ASP A 429 10.26 -5.30 1.82
C ASP A 429 10.93 -5.80 3.12
N GLY A 430 10.19 -6.44 4.03
CA GLY A 430 10.65 -6.88 5.35
C GLY A 430 10.93 -5.74 6.32
N GLY A 431 10.44 -4.53 6.03
CA GLY A 431 10.56 -3.34 6.85
C GLY A 431 9.53 -3.30 7.98
N THR A 432 9.93 -2.73 9.11
CA THR A 432 9.04 -2.46 10.25
C THR A 432 8.25 -1.17 10.09
N SER A 433 7.31 -0.92 11.00
CA SER A 433 6.65 0.39 11.08
C SER A 433 7.63 1.56 11.23
N LEU A 434 8.79 1.35 11.87
CA LEU A 434 9.83 2.38 11.96
C LEU A 434 10.52 2.62 10.61
N HIS A 435 10.73 1.58 9.79
CA HIS A 435 11.22 1.74 8.42
C HIS A 435 10.25 2.59 7.60
N TYR A 436 8.96 2.30 7.70
CA TYR A 436 7.92 3.01 6.98
C TYR A 436 7.81 4.48 7.43
N ALA A 437 7.81 4.75 8.74
CA ALA A 437 7.82 6.11 9.29
C ALA A 437 9.06 6.90 8.84
N ALA A 438 10.23 6.25 8.83
CA ALA A 438 11.47 6.87 8.39
C ALA A 438 11.48 7.16 6.89
N TYR A 439 10.91 6.27 6.07
CA TYR A 439 10.75 6.46 4.63
C TYR A 439 9.75 7.58 4.30
N MET A 440 8.64 7.67 5.05
CA MET A 440 7.64 8.74 4.93
C MET A 440 8.12 10.09 5.47
N GLY A 441 9.16 10.10 6.32
CA GLY A 441 9.61 11.32 6.99
C GLY A 441 8.65 11.78 8.07
N TYR A 442 7.96 10.85 8.74
CA TYR A 442 7.03 11.17 9.82
C TYR A 442 7.75 11.21 11.17
N VAL A 443 8.27 12.40 11.51
CA VAL A 443 9.10 12.65 12.70
C VAL A 443 8.39 12.24 14.00
N GLU A 444 7.13 12.65 14.17
CA GLU A 444 6.38 12.32 15.40
C GLU A 444 6.11 10.82 15.52
N GLY A 445 5.79 10.14 14.41
CA GLY A 445 5.67 8.68 14.40
C GLY A 445 6.98 7.97 14.74
N VAL A 446 8.12 8.48 14.27
CA VAL A 446 9.45 7.97 14.64
C VAL A 446 9.68 8.11 16.15
N ARG A 447 9.34 9.25 16.76
CA ARG A 447 9.45 9.45 18.22
C ARG A 447 8.58 8.47 18.99
N ILE A 448 7.31 8.32 18.61
CA ILE A 448 6.37 7.40 19.24
C ILE A 448 6.90 5.96 19.19
N LEU A 449 7.32 5.50 18.01
CA LEU A 449 7.82 4.13 17.83
C LEU A 449 9.13 3.87 18.60
N LEU A 450 10.06 4.83 18.61
CA LEU A 450 11.31 4.73 19.37
C LEU A 450 11.10 4.73 20.88
N ASN A 451 10.06 5.41 21.38
CA ASN A 451 9.72 5.41 22.80
C ASN A 451 9.20 4.04 23.27
N ILE A 452 8.62 3.24 22.37
CA ILE A 452 8.14 1.89 22.69
C ILE A 452 9.28 0.87 22.57
N SER A 453 10.04 0.90 21.48
CA SER A 453 11.15 -0.01 21.26
C SER A 453 12.24 0.61 20.41
N THR A 454 13.34 0.98 21.07
CA THR A 454 14.56 1.50 20.42
C THR A 454 15.25 0.44 19.55
N LEU A 455 15.07 -0.85 19.85
CA LEU A 455 15.68 -1.97 19.12
C LEU A 455 15.23 -2.02 17.65
N THR A 456 14.00 -1.58 17.35
CA THR A 456 13.47 -1.56 15.97
C THR A 456 14.27 -0.66 15.02
N ALA A 457 15.05 0.30 15.56
CA ALA A 457 15.93 1.16 14.78
C ALA A 457 17.18 0.44 14.25
N LEU A 458 17.52 -0.71 14.83
CA LEU A 458 18.68 -1.54 14.48
C LEU A 458 18.30 -2.74 13.61
N GLU A 459 17.01 -2.95 13.38
CA GLU A 459 16.53 -4.01 12.51
C GLU A 459 16.75 -3.64 11.05
N ARG A 460 17.15 -4.63 10.24
CA ARG A 460 17.33 -4.47 8.80
C ARG A 460 16.11 -5.02 8.07
N ASN A 461 15.71 -4.36 7.00
CA ASN A 461 14.76 -4.89 6.04
C ASN A 461 15.42 -5.94 5.10
N THR A 462 14.67 -6.50 4.15
CA THR A 462 15.18 -7.52 3.19
C THR A 462 16.35 -7.02 2.35
N LYS A 463 16.37 -5.71 2.04
CA LYS A 463 17.45 -5.03 1.30
C LYS A 463 18.68 -4.74 2.18
N GLY A 464 18.58 -5.02 3.47
CA GLY A 464 19.62 -4.76 4.47
C GLY A 464 19.63 -3.34 5.00
N ASP A 465 18.70 -2.49 4.57
CA ASP A 465 18.62 -1.10 5.01
C ASP A 465 18.02 -1.03 6.42
N LEU A 466 18.53 -0.10 7.23
CA LEU A 466 17.97 0.27 8.52
C LEU A 466 17.00 1.45 8.31
N PRO A 467 16.11 1.79 9.27
CA PRO A 467 15.21 2.93 9.14
C PRO A 467 15.96 4.24 8.83
N ILE A 468 17.12 4.46 9.44
CA ILE A 468 17.95 5.65 9.19
C ILE A 468 18.45 5.72 7.73
N HIS A 469 18.75 4.57 7.10
CA HIS A 469 19.14 4.53 5.69
C HIS A 469 17.99 4.98 4.79
N LEU A 470 16.75 4.59 5.08
CA LEU A 470 15.58 5.03 4.32
C LEU A 470 15.33 6.55 4.49
N ALA A 471 15.52 7.08 5.70
CA ALA A 471 15.45 8.53 5.94
C ALA A 471 16.54 9.28 5.16
N CYS A 472 17.80 8.79 5.17
CA CYS A 472 18.91 9.36 4.40
C CYS A 472 18.65 9.28 2.89
N LYS A 473 18.13 8.16 2.39
CA LYS A 473 17.78 7.94 0.98
C LYS A 473 16.68 8.88 0.51
N ARG A 474 15.70 9.18 1.37
CA ARG A 474 14.57 10.09 1.07
C ARG A 474 14.88 11.56 1.34
N GLY A 475 15.90 11.87 2.15
CA GLY A 475 16.34 13.24 2.44
C GLY A 475 15.71 13.85 3.70
N HIS A 476 15.16 13.02 4.60
CA HIS A 476 14.40 13.46 5.77
C HIS A 476 15.31 13.80 6.94
N VAL A 477 15.91 15.00 6.92
CA VAL A 477 16.92 15.45 7.90
C VAL A 477 16.42 15.35 9.35
N GLN A 478 15.18 15.78 9.63
CA GLN A 478 14.63 15.75 10.98
C GLN A 478 14.50 14.32 11.54
N VAL A 479 14.14 13.35 10.69
CA VAL A 479 14.11 11.93 11.12
C VAL A 479 15.52 11.42 11.39
N VAL A 480 16.49 11.77 10.54
CA VAL A 480 17.90 11.41 10.76
C VAL A 480 18.40 12.00 12.08
N GLU A 481 18.03 13.23 12.37
CA GLU A 481 18.35 13.90 13.64
C GLU A 481 17.77 13.15 14.85
N GLU A 482 16.46 12.85 14.84
CA GLU A 482 15.82 12.10 15.93
C GLU A 482 16.48 10.72 16.16
N LEU A 483 16.80 10.01 15.08
CA LEU A 483 17.45 8.70 15.17
C LEU A 483 18.89 8.81 15.72
N LEU A 484 19.62 9.88 15.44
CA LEU A 484 20.99 10.11 15.93
C LEU A 484 21.06 10.78 17.32
N GLN A 485 19.95 11.28 17.85
CA GLN A 485 19.90 11.79 19.22
C GLN A 485 20.06 10.65 20.25
N LYS A 486 19.53 9.46 19.96
CA LYS A 486 19.64 8.29 20.83
C LYS A 486 21.08 7.81 20.94
N GLU A 487 21.45 7.29 22.11
CA GLU A 487 22.75 6.66 22.34
C GLU A 487 22.70 5.23 21.82
N TRP A 488 23.55 4.93 20.84
CA TRP A 488 23.65 3.60 20.25
C TRP A 488 24.90 2.88 20.78
N PRO A 489 24.83 1.57 21.07
CA PRO A 489 25.92 0.84 21.73
C PRO A 489 27.27 0.84 21.00
N ASN A 490 27.30 1.13 19.69
CA ASN A 490 28.54 1.13 18.90
C ASN A 490 28.44 2.15 17.74
N PRO A 491 29.48 2.95 17.44
CA PRO A 491 29.46 3.91 16.33
C PRO A 491 29.44 3.25 14.93
N ARG A 492 29.85 1.98 14.78
CA ARG A 492 29.80 1.21 13.52
C ARG A 492 28.41 0.65 13.16
N VAL A 493 27.36 1.05 13.87
CA VAL A 493 26.09 0.31 13.95
C VAL A 493 25.16 0.47 12.74
N PHE A 494 25.43 1.40 11.82
CA PHE A 494 24.55 1.64 10.67
C PHE A 494 25.15 1.18 9.35
N LEU A 495 25.55 -0.09 9.23
CA LEU A 495 25.90 -0.66 7.91
C LEU A 495 24.73 -1.47 7.36
N ASN A 496 24.40 -1.23 6.09
CA ASN A 496 23.47 -2.10 5.35
C ASN A 496 24.18 -3.35 4.77
N HIS A 497 23.46 -4.22 4.05
CA HIS A 497 24.05 -5.42 3.45
C HIS A 497 25.13 -5.14 2.38
N LEU A 498 25.17 -3.91 1.85
CA LEU A 498 26.20 -3.47 0.91
C LEU A 498 27.44 -2.91 1.63
N GLY A 499 27.49 -2.95 2.96
CA GLY A 499 28.54 -2.29 3.74
C GLY A 499 28.44 -0.76 3.70
N GLN A 500 27.29 -0.22 3.30
CA GLN A 500 27.10 1.23 3.17
C GLN A 500 26.58 1.81 4.48
N ASN A 501 27.22 2.89 4.92
CA ASN A 501 26.73 3.70 6.03
C ASN A 501 25.78 4.83 5.58
N ILE A 502 25.28 5.61 6.55
CA ILE A 502 24.34 6.72 6.28
C ILE A 502 24.89 7.78 5.32
N LEU A 503 26.20 8.03 5.29
CA LEU A 503 26.82 8.99 4.37
C LEU A 503 26.88 8.41 2.95
N HIS A 504 27.22 7.12 2.80
CA HIS A 504 27.16 6.42 1.51
C HIS A 504 25.77 6.48 0.90
N VAL A 505 24.72 6.17 1.68
CA VAL A 505 23.33 6.16 1.21
C VAL A 505 22.87 7.56 0.82
N ALA A 506 23.18 8.58 1.63
CA ALA A 506 22.86 9.97 1.31
C ALA A 506 23.61 10.46 0.05
N ALA A 507 24.88 10.08 -0.11
CA ALA A 507 25.71 10.44 -1.26
C ALA A 507 25.22 9.78 -2.55
N LYS A 508 24.96 8.47 -2.50
CA LYS A 508 24.37 7.68 -3.61
C LYS A 508 22.98 8.17 -4.01
N SER A 509 22.25 8.83 -3.12
CA SER A 509 20.89 9.32 -3.36
C SER A 509 20.82 10.84 -3.64
N GLY A 510 21.96 11.54 -3.67
CA GLY A 510 22.05 12.97 -3.97
C GLY A 510 21.44 13.88 -2.89
N LYS A 511 21.34 13.44 -1.63
CA LYS A 511 20.62 14.18 -0.57
C LYS A 511 21.51 15.19 0.15
N ILE A 512 21.78 16.32 -0.50
CA ILE A 512 22.67 17.37 0.00
C ILE A 512 22.32 17.89 1.40
N ASN A 513 21.03 18.04 1.73
CA ASN A 513 20.61 18.52 3.05
C ASN A 513 21.00 17.55 4.18
N VAL A 514 20.89 16.25 3.91
CA VAL A 514 21.32 15.20 4.85
C VAL A 514 22.84 15.21 4.96
N ILE A 515 23.58 15.29 3.85
CA ILE A 515 25.04 15.41 3.85
C ILE A 515 25.49 16.60 4.71
N ARG A 516 24.92 17.78 4.48
CA ARG A 516 25.29 19.01 5.22
C ARG A 516 24.99 18.89 6.71
N TYR A 517 23.88 18.23 7.08
CA TYR A 517 23.56 17.92 8.48
C TYR A 517 24.58 16.94 9.08
N LEU A 518 24.86 15.83 8.40
CA LEU A 518 25.80 14.80 8.87
C LEU A 518 27.22 15.35 9.03
N LEU A 519 27.73 16.12 8.06
CA LEU A 519 29.06 16.74 8.16
C LEU A 519 29.16 17.75 9.31
N ARG A 520 28.08 18.46 9.65
CA ARG A 520 28.08 19.36 10.83
C ARG A 520 27.95 18.63 12.16
N ASN A 521 27.48 17.38 12.15
CA ASN A 521 27.25 16.62 13.35
C ASN A 521 28.56 16.07 13.91
N LYS A 522 28.98 16.59 15.07
CA LYS A 522 30.22 16.21 15.76
C LYS A 522 30.23 14.76 16.26
N LYS A 523 29.06 14.11 16.37
CA LYS A 523 28.98 12.69 16.75
C LYS A 523 29.49 11.76 15.66
N ILE A 524 29.57 12.22 14.40
CA ILE A 524 30.09 11.44 13.29
C ILE A 524 31.61 11.51 13.30
N ASP A 525 32.23 10.37 13.56
CA ASP A 525 33.67 10.24 13.66
C ASP A 525 34.35 10.19 12.27
N TRP A 526 35.66 10.36 12.28
CA TRP A 526 36.48 10.30 11.07
C TRP A 526 36.38 8.95 10.36
N PHE A 527 36.23 7.85 11.11
CA PHE A 527 36.13 6.50 10.57
C PHE A 527 34.87 6.36 9.70
N THR A 528 33.71 6.81 10.18
CA THR A 528 32.44 6.76 9.43
C THR A 528 32.50 7.57 8.13
N LEU A 529 33.19 8.72 8.13
CA LEU A 529 33.30 9.56 6.93
C LEU A 529 34.11 8.91 5.79
N ASN A 530 35.08 8.05 6.15
CA ASN A 530 36.06 7.46 5.24
C ASN A 530 35.92 5.94 5.10
N GLU A 531 34.87 5.38 5.70
CA GLU A 531 34.55 3.97 5.57
C GLU A 531 34.32 3.60 4.11
N LYS A 532 34.65 2.36 3.76
CA LYS A 532 34.46 1.81 2.42
C LYS A 532 33.34 0.79 2.45
N ASP A 533 32.49 0.83 1.44
CA ASP A 533 31.47 -0.20 1.24
C ASP A 533 32.08 -1.52 0.72
N ASN A 534 31.23 -2.52 0.45
CA ASN A 534 31.69 -3.84 -0.01
C ASN A 534 32.45 -3.79 -1.35
N ASN A 535 32.26 -2.75 -2.16
CA ASN A 535 33.01 -2.52 -3.41
C ASN A 535 34.28 -1.69 -3.21
N GLY A 536 34.59 -1.33 -1.96
CA GLY A 536 35.67 -0.42 -1.63
C GLY A 536 35.32 1.04 -1.88
N ASP A 537 34.10 1.35 -2.32
CA ASP A 537 33.71 2.72 -2.65
C ASP A 537 33.47 3.51 -1.36
N THR A 538 34.04 4.71 -1.29
CA THR A 538 33.71 5.69 -0.23
C THR A 538 32.48 6.51 -0.64
N PRO A 539 31.89 7.33 0.27
CA PRO A 539 30.78 8.22 -0.09
C PRO A 539 31.12 9.18 -1.24
N LEU A 540 32.40 9.59 -1.34
CA LEU A 540 32.89 10.41 -2.45
C LEU A 540 32.84 9.65 -3.78
N HIS A 541 33.20 8.36 -3.83
CA HIS A 541 33.11 7.53 -5.03
C HIS A 541 31.65 7.38 -5.49
N LEU A 542 30.71 7.17 -4.56
CA LEU A 542 29.29 7.03 -4.89
C LEU A 542 28.67 8.33 -5.39
N ALA A 543 29.06 9.48 -4.82
CA ALA A 543 28.65 10.79 -5.33
C ALA A 543 29.24 11.07 -6.73
N SER A 544 30.48 10.64 -6.97
CA SER A 544 31.16 10.74 -8.27
C SER A 544 30.45 9.93 -9.35
N ARG A 545 30.14 8.66 -9.06
CA ARG A 545 29.50 7.75 -10.02
C ARG A 545 28.14 8.24 -10.49
N ASN A 546 27.40 8.93 -9.63
CA ASN A 546 26.07 9.48 -9.95
C ASN A 546 26.09 10.96 -10.36
N LEU A 547 27.27 11.59 -10.44
CA LEU A 547 27.46 13.00 -10.83
C LEU A 547 26.64 14.00 -9.99
N PHE A 548 26.49 13.75 -8.68
CA PHE A 548 25.82 14.69 -7.77
C PHE A 548 26.77 15.81 -7.36
N VAL A 549 26.96 16.79 -8.26
CA VAL A 549 27.91 17.90 -8.15
C VAL A 549 27.80 18.66 -6.82
N GLY A 550 26.58 18.98 -6.38
CA GLY A 550 26.36 19.67 -5.11
C GLY A 550 26.80 18.86 -3.89
N VAL A 551 26.55 17.54 -3.90
CA VAL A 551 27.00 16.63 -2.84
C VAL A 551 28.52 16.45 -2.88
N LEU A 552 29.09 16.28 -4.08
CA LEU A 552 30.53 16.20 -4.30
C LEU A 552 31.25 17.41 -3.71
N ASN A 553 30.74 18.61 -3.96
CA ASN A 553 31.34 19.85 -3.44
C ASN A 553 31.33 19.92 -1.92
N GLU A 554 30.23 19.51 -1.27
CA GLU A 554 30.13 19.52 0.20
C GLU A 554 31.05 18.48 0.84
N ILE A 555 31.10 17.26 0.29
CA ILE A 555 31.97 16.18 0.77
C ILE A 555 33.44 16.55 0.56
N ALA A 556 33.82 16.95 -0.66
CA ALA A 556 35.22 17.21 -1.01
C ALA A 556 35.86 18.40 -0.27
N ARG A 557 35.06 19.32 0.26
CA ARG A 557 35.54 20.45 1.07
C ARG A 557 35.79 20.11 2.54
N ASP A 558 35.20 19.02 3.05
CA ASP A 558 35.41 18.64 4.44
C ASP A 558 36.79 18.02 4.62
N LYS A 559 37.65 18.71 5.38
CA LYS A 559 39.05 18.30 5.62
C LYS A 559 39.20 16.93 6.29
N ARG A 560 38.14 16.42 6.92
CA ARG A 560 38.16 15.08 7.54
C ARG A 560 38.03 13.97 6.51
N ILE A 561 37.64 14.27 5.27
CA ILE A 561 37.46 13.27 4.22
C ILE A 561 38.78 13.07 3.47
N ASP A 562 39.24 11.83 3.46
CA ASP A 562 40.42 11.41 2.71
C ASP A 562 40.06 11.17 1.24
N VAL A 563 40.40 12.16 0.43
CA VAL A 563 40.19 12.17 -1.03
C VAL A 563 41.10 11.19 -1.78
N ASN A 564 42.12 10.61 -1.13
CA ASN A 564 43.10 9.72 -1.77
C ASN A 564 42.72 8.24 -1.73
N LEU A 565 41.62 7.89 -1.04
CA LEU A 565 41.18 6.51 -0.92
C LEU A 565 40.79 5.93 -2.29
N LEU A 566 41.14 4.66 -2.49
CA LEU A 566 40.84 3.90 -3.70
C LEU A 566 39.82 2.81 -3.43
N ASN A 567 38.96 2.54 -4.40
CA ASN A 567 38.03 1.41 -4.33
C ASN A 567 38.70 0.06 -4.66
N ASN A 568 37.92 -1.04 -4.64
CA ASN A 568 38.47 -2.38 -4.88
C ASN A 568 39.00 -2.57 -6.31
N GLU A 569 38.60 -1.72 -7.26
CA GLU A 569 39.13 -1.70 -8.63
C GLU A 569 40.45 -0.93 -8.75
N GLY A 570 40.90 -0.31 -7.66
CA GLY A 570 42.07 0.56 -7.62
C GLY A 570 41.83 1.92 -8.29
N LEU A 571 40.59 2.38 -8.33
CA LEU A 571 40.20 3.68 -8.89
C LEU A 571 39.98 4.70 -7.77
N SER A 572 40.38 5.95 -8.03
CA SER A 572 39.99 7.10 -7.21
C SER A 572 38.58 7.58 -7.57
N ALA A 573 37.99 8.43 -6.73
CA ALA A 573 36.72 9.09 -7.05
C ALA A 573 36.77 9.93 -8.34
N HIS A 574 37.94 10.46 -8.70
CA HIS A 574 38.16 11.18 -9.96
C HIS A 574 38.17 10.20 -11.15
N ASP A 575 38.81 9.06 -11.00
CA ASP A 575 38.88 8.04 -12.04
C ASP A 575 37.51 7.39 -12.30
N VAL A 576 36.67 7.24 -11.27
CA VAL A 576 35.29 6.74 -11.43
C VAL A 576 34.46 7.63 -12.36
N VAL A 577 34.57 8.96 -12.23
CA VAL A 577 33.88 9.88 -13.17
C VAL A 577 34.40 9.68 -14.59
N LEU A 578 35.72 9.59 -14.76
CA LEU A 578 36.34 9.42 -16.08
C LEU A 578 35.91 8.11 -16.77
N MET A 579 35.84 7.00 -16.03
CA MET A 579 35.45 5.69 -16.57
C MET A 579 33.99 5.65 -17.05
N HIS A 580 33.12 6.47 -16.46
CA HIS A 580 31.71 6.53 -16.82
C HIS A 580 31.36 7.73 -17.71
N SER A 581 32.30 8.65 -17.94
CA SER A 581 32.09 9.86 -18.74
C SER A 581 31.96 9.55 -20.23
N LYS A 582 31.02 10.23 -20.90
CA LYS A 582 30.90 10.19 -22.36
C LYS A 582 31.67 11.36 -22.99
N PHE A 583 32.05 11.25 -24.26
CA PHE A 583 32.67 12.36 -24.99
C PHE A 583 31.72 12.87 -26.09
N PRO A 584 31.49 14.19 -26.22
CA PRO A 584 31.98 15.27 -25.35
C PRO A 584 31.39 15.20 -23.94
N SER A 585 32.19 15.57 -22.94
CA SER A 585 31.78 15.49 -21.54
C SER A 585 30.62 16.42 -21.26
N THR A 586 29.63 15.95 -20.50
CA THR A 586 28.53 16.81 -20.07
C THR A 586 29.05 17.89 -19.11
N ILE A 587 28.35 19.02 -19.00
CA ILE A 587 28.70 20.09 -18.05
C ILE A 587 28.80 19.54 -16.62
N ARG A 588 27.97 18.54 -16.26
CA ARG A 588 28.00 17.88 -14.95
C ARG A 588 29.25 17.03 -14.74
N GLU A 589 29.66 16.26 -15.74
CA GLU A 589 30.93 15.51 -15.69
C GLU A 589 32.12 16.47 -15.56
N TYR A 590 32.11 17.57 -16.32
CA TYR A 590 33.14 18.60 -16.24
C TYR A 590 33.18 19.22 -14.83
N LEU A 591 32.04 19.62 -14.28
CA LEU A 591 31.94 20.18 -12.92
C LEU A 591 32.38 19.18 -11.84
N ALA A 592 32.01 17.90 -11.96
CA ALA A 592 32.44 16.88 -11.03
C ALA A 592 33.97 16.70 -11.06
N LEU A 593 34.57 16.59 -12.25
CA LEU A 593 36.03 16.50 -12.41
C LEU A 593 36.75 17.76 -11.90
N ALA A 594 36.15 18.93 -12.12
CA ALA A 594 36.64 20.21 -11.63
C ALA A 594 36.70 20.25 -10.09
N ILE A 595 35.62 19.85 -9.42
CA ILE A 595 35.56 19.77 -7.94
C ILE A 595 36.58 18.77 -7.40
N LEU A 596 36.68 17.59 -8.01
CA LEU A 596 37.60 16.55 -7.55
C LEU A 596 39.07 16.98 -7.76
N SER A 597 39.36 17.67 -8.87
CA SER A 597 40.67 18.24 -9.14
C SER A 597 41.02 19.37 -8.16
N SER A 598 40.06 20.23 -7.83
CA SER A 598 40.27 21.32 -6.87
C SER A 598 40.51 20.80 -5.45
N ALA A 599 39.85 19.70 -5.09
CA ALA A 599 40.05 19.00 -3.82
C ALA A 599 41.36 18.17 -3.77
N GLY A 600 42.09 18.06 -4.88
CA GLY A 600 43.37 17.34 -4.92
C GLY A 600 43.26 15.82 -5.06
N VAL A 601 42.12 15.30 -5.53
CA VAL A 601 41.92 13.85 -5.73
C VAL A 601 42.92 13.32 -6.78
N PRO A 602 43.68 12.25 -6.50
CA PRO A 602 44.70 11.74 -7.40
C PRO A 602 44.09 11.05 -8.64
N ARG A 603 44.78 11.12 -9.78
CA ARG A 603 44.39 10.42 -11.03
C ARG A 603 45.31 9.24 -11.29
N ILE A 604 44.76 8.03 -11.46
CA ILE A 604 45.55 6.80 -11.60
C ILE A 604 45.73 6.39 -13.06
N LYS A 605 46.95 5.94 -13.41
CA LYS A 605 47.37 5.59 -14.77
C LYS A 605 46.48 4.54 -15.44
N LYS A 606 45.96 3.55 -14.71
CA LYS A 606 45.13 2.44 -15.21
C LYS A 606 43.80 2.90 -15.83
N ALA A 607 43.19 3.96 -15.32
CA ALA A 607 41.97 4.52 -15.90
C ALA A 607 42.18 5.20 -17.26
N THR A 608 43.41 5.62 -17.51
CA THR A 608 43.79 6.34 -18.74
C THR A 608 43.75 5.43 -19.97
N SER A 609 44.02 4.12 -19.84
CA SER A 609 44.05 3.19 -20.97
C SER A 609 42.66 2.77 -21.47
N THR A 610 41.70 2.57 -20.57
CA THR A 610 40.28 2.32 -20.92
C THR A 610 39.59 3.56 -21.49
N LEU A 611 39.91 4.75 -20.97
CA LEU A 611 39.43 6.03 -21.50
C LEU A 611 39.80 6.22 -22.99
N ILE A 612 41.01 5.82 -23.38
CA ILE A 612 41.49 5.90 -24.77
C ILE A 612 40.61 5.06 -25.72
N ARG A 613 40.03 3.95 -25.23
CA ARG A 613 39.26 3.01 -26.05
C ARG A 613 37.80 3.44 -26.25
N GLN A 614 37.17 4.07 -25.26
CA GLN A 614 35.77 4.54 -25.32
C GLN A 614 35.61 5.89 -26.05
N LYS A 615 36.68 6.70 -26.11
CA LYS A 615 36.69 8.03 -26.74
C LYS A 615 36.67 7.99 -28.28
N ASN A 616 36.74 6.81 -28.89
CA ASN A 616 36.86 6.59 -30.34
C ASN A 616 35.58 6.98 -31.12
N ASP A 617 34.39 6.89 -30.52
CA ASP A 617 33.13 7.03 -31.26
C ASP A 617 32.50 8.44 -31.20
N GLY A 618 32.75 9.23 -30.15
CA GLY A 618 32.09 10.55 -29.94
C GLY A 618 32.92 11.79 -30.29
N THR A 619 34.24 11.66 -30.52
CA THR A 619 35.12 12.80 -30.83
C THR A 619 34.84 13.40 -32.21
N LYS A 620 34.42 12.58 -33.18
CA LYS A 620 34.20 13.01 -34.56
C LYS A 620 33.04 14.01 -34.67
N ASP A 621 31.94 13.79 -33.96
CA ASP A 621 30.76 14.66 -34.03
C ASP A 621 31.03 16.04 -33.41
N GLY A 622 31.64 16.06 -32.22
CA GLY A 622 32.04 17.32 -31.56
C GLY A 622 33.03 18.13 -32.39
N ILE A 623 34.06 17.48 -32.95
CA ILE A 623 35.02 18.14 -33.85
C ILE A 623 34.31 18.70 -35.10
N SER A 624 33.37 17.94 -35.68
CA SER A 624 32.63 18.37 -36.87
C SER A 624 31.72 19.57 -36.60
N THR A 625 30.99 19.57 -35.49
CA THR A 625 30.14 20.70 -35.09
C THR A 625 30.95 21.97 -34.80
N LEU A 626 32.05 21.87 -34.05
CA LEU A 626 32.89 23.03 -33.73
C LEU A 626 33.62 23.56 -34.97
N MET A 627 33.99 22.67 -35.89
CA MET A 627 34.58 23.05 -37.19
C MET A 627 33.55 23.83 -38.03
N LEU A 628 32.28 23.42 -38.04
CA LEU A 628 31.21 24.14 -38.72
C LEU A 628 30.99 25.54 -38.13
N VAL A 629 31.02 25.69 -36.80
CA VAL A 629 30.94 26.99 -36.12
C VAL A 629 32.15 27.87 -36.47
N ALA A 630 33.36 27.31 -36.44
CA ALA A 630 34.59 28.05 -36.80
C ALA A 630 34.56 28.53 -38.26
N ILE A 631 34.12 27.69 -39.19
CA ILE A 631 33.97 28.07 -40.60
C ILE A 631 32.91 29.16 -40.74
N LEU A 632 31.77 29.05 -40.06
CA LEU A 632 30.70 30.06 -40.10
C LEU A 632 31.16 31.43 -39.57
N ILE A 633 31.93 31.46 -38.47
CA ILE A 633 32.48 32.73 -37.96
C ILE A 633 33.48 33.32 -38.95
N ALA A 634 34.34 32.50 -39.55
CA ALA A 634 35.30 32.95 -40.56
C ALA A 634 34.58 33.53 -41.80
N THR A 635 33.51 32.90 -42.28
CA THR A 635 32.75 33.40 -43.44
C THR A 635 32.00 34.69 -43.12
N VAL A 636 31.34 34.79 -41.96
CA VAL A 636 30.63 36.04 -41.58
C VAL A 636 31.60 37.21 -41.42
N THR A 637 32.76 36.99 -40.80
CA THR A 637 33.79 38.04 -40.61
C THR A 637 34.46 38.44 -41.92
N PHE A 638 34.74 37.47 -42.80
CA PHE A 638 35.20 37.74 -44.15
C PHE A 638 34.20 38.59 -44.94
N VAL A 639 32.92 38.18 -44.98
CA VAL A 639 31.84 38.92 -45.65
C VAL A 639 31.71 40.32 -45.09
N ALA A 640 31.70 40.49 -43.76
CA ALA A 640 31.61 41.80 -43.11
C ALA A 640 32.79 42.74 -43.46
N GLY A 641 33.97 42.20 -43.76
CA GLY A 641 35.11 42.96 -44.25
C GLY A 641 34.91 43.53 -45.66
N PHE A 642 34.13 42.84 -46.50
CA PHE A 642 33.88 43.22 -47.91
C PHE A 642 32.55 43.93 -48.15
N THR A 643 31.51 43.68 -47.32
CA THR A 643 30.15 44.23 -47.49
C THR A 643 29.97 45.62 -46.89
N LEU A 644 30.99 46.17 -46.22
CA LEU A 644 30.91 47.53 -45.70
C LEU A 644 30.64 48.51 -46.84
N PRO A 645 29.72 49.48 -46.70
CA PRO A 645 29.11 50.12 -47.84
C PRO A 645 30.11 50.94 -48.65
N SER A 646 30.37 50.50 -49.89
CA SER A 646 30.70 51.39 -51.00
C SER A 646 29.45 52.21 -51.36
N THR A 647 28.94 53.05 -50.46
CA THR A 647 27.74 53.84 -50.76
C THR A 647 28.10 55.11 -51.52
N VAL A 648 27.76 55.05 -52.80
CA VAL A 648 27.20 56.11 -53.64
C VAL A 648 28.11 57.30 -53.94
N TYR A 649 28.59 57.34 -55.19
CA TYR A 649 29.12 58.53 -55.83
C TYR A 649 28.14 59.69 -55.67
N ASN A 650 28.53 60.72 -54.92
CA ASN A 650 27.82 61.98 -54.95
C ASN A 650 28.21 62.67 -56.27
N LEU A 651 27.33 62.67 -57.26
CA LEU A 651 27.62 63.16 -58.62
C LEU A 651 27.91 64.67 -58.71
N ASN A 652 27.89 65.42 -57.60
CA ASN A 652 27.87 66.88 -57.62
C ASN A 652 29.08 67.58 -56.99
N ASN A 653 30.24 66.91 -56.83
CA ASN A 653 31.48 67.61 -56.45
C ASN A 653 32.73 67.00 -57.10
N PRO A 654 33.37 67.68 -58.09
CA PRO A 654 34.50 67.12 -58.83
C PRO A 654 35.86 67.17 -58.10
N ASN A 655 35.97 67.75 -56.90
CA ASN A 655 37.26 67.93 -56.21
C ASN A 655 37.34 67.30 -54.80
N GLN A 656 36.89 66.06 -54.64
CA GLN A 656 37.27 65.23 -53.49
C GLN A 656 37.55 63.78 -53.91
N HIS A 657 38.79 63.51 -54.29
CA HIS A 657 39.30 62.16 -54.51
C HIS A 657 39.72 61.53 -53.17
N LYS A 658 38.78 61.37 -52.22
CA LYS A 658 38.95 60.42 -51.11
C LYS A 658 37.92 59.32 -51.31
N SER A 659 38.40 58.17 -51.77
CA SER A 659 37.65 56.91 -51.74
C SER A 659 36.93 56.81 -50.39
N CYS A 660 35.64 56.46 -50.39
CA CYS A 660 34.81 56.41 -49.18
C CYS A 660 35.49 55.63 -48.02
N MET A 661 36.30 54.61 -48.36
CA MET A 661 37.14 53.86 -47.45
C MET A 661 38.26 54.71 -46.81
N THR A 662 38.95 55.56 -47.57
CA THR A 662 40.06 56.39 -47.07
C THR A 662 39.60 57.53 -46.15
N GLY A 663 38.33 57.95 -46.21
CA GLY A 663 37.73 58.89 -45.24
C GLY A 663 37.26 58.24 -43.93
N LEU A 664 36.95 56.94 -43.96
CA LEU A 664 36.55 56.17 -42.79
C LEU A 664 37.75 55.60 -42.02
N VAL A 665 38.88 55.33 -42.68
CA VAL A 665 40.14 54.87 -42.07
C VAL A 665 40.66 55.84 -40.99
N ASP A 666 40.42 57.14 -41.16
CA ASP A 666 40.82 58.16 -40.19
C ASP A 666 39.95 58.14 -38.91
N LYS A 667 38.80 57.43 -38.91
CA LYS A 667 37.94 57.32 -37.73
C LYS A 667 38.42 56.18 -36.81
N PRO A 668 38.63 56.45 -35.50
CA PRO A 668 39.18 55.45 -34.58
C PRO A 668 38.31 54.19 -34.44
N MET A 669 36.99 54.33 -34.49
CA MET A 669 36.07 53.18 -34.39
C MET A 669 36.10 52.27 -35.63
N PHE A 670 36.43 52.82 -36.80
CA PHE A 670 36.62 52.02 -38.01
C PHE A 670 37.91 51.21 -37.92
N GLN A 671 38.98 51.77 -37.35
CA GLN A 671 40.23 51.04 -37.08
C GLN A 671 40.02 49.90 -36.08
N VAL A 672 39.24 50.12 -35.01
CA VAL A 672 38.86 49.06 -34.07
C VAL A 672 38.06 47.96 -34.77
N PHE A 673 37.08 48.32 -35.62
CA PHE A 673 36.31 47.36 -36.40
C PHE A 673 37.21 46.50 -37.30
N THR A 674 38.10 47.11 -38.09
CA THR A 674 38.97 46.38 -39.01
C THR A 674 39.93 45.46 -38.27
N ILE A 675 40.60 45.95 -37.22
CA ILE A 675 41.53 45.15 -36.40
C ILE A 675 40.80 43.96 -35.76
N CYS A 676 39.67 44.19 -35.10
CA CYS A 676 38.91 43.13 -34.45
C CYS A 676 38.36 42.10 -35.45
N ASN A 677 37.89 42.54 -36.62
CA ASN A 677 37.38 41.65 -37.65
C ASN A 677 38.49 40.77 -38.25
N THR A 678 39.68 41.35 -38.47
CA THR A 678 40.87 40.61 -38.93
C THR A 678 41.33 39.57 -37.91
N ILE A 679 41.40 39.93 -36.62
CA ILE A 679 41.75 38.98 -35.55
C ILE A 679 40.73 37.86 -35.47
N SER A 680 39.43 38.17 -35.57
CA SER A 680 38.36 37.18 -35.51
C SER A 680 38.46 36.17 -36.66
N MET A 681 38.66 36.67 -37.88
CA MET A 681 38.79 35.82 -39.07
C MET A 681 40.00 34.88 -38.96
N PHE A 682 41.19 35.42 -38.65
CA PHE A 682 42.40 34.59 -38.52
C PHE A 682 42.33 33.59 -37.36
N SER A 683 41.72 33.99 -36.24
CA SER A 683 41.56 33.09 -35.10
C SER A 683 40.64 31.92 -35.48
N SER A 684 39.52 32.22 -36.14
CA SER A 684 38.54 31.20 -36.54
C SER A 684 39.06 30.25 -37.62
N THR A 685 39.80 30.76 -38.62
CA THR A 685 40.43 29.91 -39.65
C THR A 685 41.52 29.03 -39.05
N THR A 686 42.34 29.55 -38.13
CA THR A 686 43.32 28.74 -37.41
C THR A 686 42.64 27.63 -36.61
N GLY A 687 41.52 27.93 -35.93
CA GLY A 687 40.72 26.95 -35.22
C GLY A 687 40.16 25.84 -36.12
N SER A 688 39.65 26.18 -37.32
CA SER A 688 39.15 25.18 -38.26
C SER A 688 40.26 24.29 -38.82
N PHE A 689 41.43 24.85 -39.15
CA PHE A 689 42.59 24.07 -39.60
C PHE A 689 43.10 23.09 -38.53
N VAL A 690 43.16 23.52 -37.27
CA VAL A 690 43.55 22.64 -36.15
C VAL A 690 42.54 21.51 -35.96
N LEU A 691 41.24 21.76 -36.10
CA LEU A 691 40.21 20.71 -36.04
C LEU A 691 40.31 19.73 -37.21
N LEU A 692 40.65 20.22 -38.41
CA LEU A 692 40.85 19.39 -39.60
C LEU A 692 42.04 18.43 -39.42
N TRP A 693 43.15 18.89 -38.84
CA TRP A 693 44.24 17.99 -38.42
C TRP A 693 43.83 17.05 -37.27
N GLY A 694 42.99 17.52 -36.35
CA GLY A 694 42.39 16.70 -35.30
C GLY A 694 41.55 15.53 -35.82
N GLN A 695 40.98 15.63 -37.03
CA GLN A 695 40.27 14.52 -37.69
C GLN A 695 41.19 13.48 -38.34
N LEU A 696 42.43 13.85 -38.66
CA LEU A 696 43.40 13.02 -39.39
C LEU A 696 44.42 12.32 -38.47
N GLY A 697 44.60 12.79 -37.23
CA GLY A 697 45.67 12.34 -36.32
C GLY A 697 45.22 11.48 -35.13
N ASP A 698 46.21 11.02 -34.34
CA ASP A 698 46.01 10.23 -33.11
C ASP A 698 45.05 10.88 -32.09
N PHE A 699 44.31 10.08 -31.33
CA PHE A 699 43.27 10.53 -30.38
C PHE A 699 43.74 11.53 -29.32
N ASN A 700 44.98 11.39 -28.85
CA ASN A 700 45.58 12.34 -27.90
C ASN A 700 45.79 13.72 -28.53
N LEU A 701 46.10 13.74 -29.82
CA LEU A 701 46.22 14.94 -30.62
C LEU A 701 44.85 15.52 -30.92
N ALA A 702 43.85 14.71 -31.28
CA ALA A 702 42.48 15.14 -31.56
C ALA A 702 41.81 15.85 -30.37
N GLY A 703 41.96 15.30 -29.15
CA GLY A 703 41.43 15.94 -27.94
C GLY A 703 42.13 17.25 -27.59
N SER A 704 43.45 17.32 -27.78
CA SER A 704 44.23 18.54 -27.54
C SER A 704 43.94 19.62 -28.59
N ALA A 705 43.79 19.20 -29.86
CA ALA A 705 43.39 20.04 -30.98
C ALA A 705 41.98 20.62 -30.78
N PHE A 706 41.03 19.82 -30.28
CA PHE A 706 39.67 20.30 -29.97
C PHE A 706 39.69 21.41 -28.90
N ILE A 707 40.44 21.22 -27.80
CA ILE A 707 40.56 22.24 -26.74
C ILE A 707 41.21 23.51 -27.28
N PHE A 708 42.28 23.37 -28.06
CA PHE A 708 42.96 24.52 -28.68
C PHE A 708 42.05 25.27 -29.67
N ALA A 709 41.33 24.56 -30.52
CA ALA A 709 40.41 25.17 -31.46
C ALA A 709 39.23 25.85 -30.78
N LEU A 710 38.72 25.28 -29.68
CA LEU A 710 37.69 25.93 -28.86
C LEU A 710 38.18 27.27 -28.31
N GLN A 711 39.46 27.35 -27.92
CA GLN A 711 40.07 28.62 -27.49
C GLN A 711 40.12 29.65 -28.64
N MET A 712 40.49 29.20 -29.84
CA MET A 712 40.58 30.07 -31.01
C MET A 712 39.20 30.58 -31.48
N VAL A 713 38.18 29.71 -31.49
CA VAL A 713 36.78 30.08 -31.79
C VAL A 713 36.26 31.07 -30.76
N GLY A 714 36.62 30.89 -29.50
CA GLY A 714 36.33 31.83 -28.43
C GLY A 714 36.87 33.23 -28.64
N VAL A 715 38.16 33.34 -28.92
CA VAL A 715 38.80 34.62 -29.26
C VAL A 715 38.11 35.25 -30.47
N ALA A 716 37.72 34.45 -31.46
CA ALA A 716 36.97 34.91 -32.61
C ALA A 716 35.60 35.49 -32.21
N LEU A 717 34.79 34.79 -31.41
CA LEU A 717 33.49 35.29 -30.95
C LEU A 717 33.59 36.60 -30.15
N MET A 718 34.61 36.69 -29.28
CA MET A 718 34.88 37.91 -28.50
C MET A 718 35.21 39.10 -29.40
N THR A 719 36.13 38.90 -30.34
CA THR A 719 36.59 39.96 -31.24
C THR A 719 35.55 40.31 -32.31
N MET A 720 34.76 39.35 -32.77
CA MET A 720 33.60 39.58 -33.63
C MET A 720 32.55 40.46 -32.95
N SER A 721 32.27 40.22 -31.67
CA SER A 721 31.32 41.04 -30.90
C SER A 721 31.82 42.49 -30.74
N LEU A 722 33.12 42.68 -30.51
CA LEU A 722 33.76 44.00 -30.50
C LEU A 722 33.68 44.70 -31.86
N ALA A 723 33.93 43.96 -32.95
CA ALA A 723 33.81 44.48 -34.30
C ALA A 723 32.37 44.96 -34.57
N PHE A 724 31.37 44.14 -34.26
CA PHE A 724 29.96 44.51 -34.43
C PHE A 724 29.58 45.77 -33.64
N MET A 725 30.01 45.86 -32.37
CA MET A 725 29.78 47.05 -31.55
C MET A 725 30.45 48.30 -32.15
N ALA A 726 31.69 48.20 -32.63
CA ALA A 726 32.41 49.30 -33.25
C ALA A 726 31.75 49.77 -34.55
N ALA A 727 31.26 48.83 -35.38
CA ALA A 727 30.52 49.13 -36.60
C ALA A 727 29.20 49.86 -36.33
N LEU A 728 28.39 49.38 -35.37
CA LEU A 728 27.14 50.05 -35.00
C LEU A 728 27.38 51.45 -34.41
N ARG A 729 28.43 51.60 -33.58
CA ARG A 729 28.80 52.92 -33.04
C ARG A 729 29.25 53.89 -34.13
N LEU A 730 29.95 53.40 -35.15
CA LEU A 730 30.36 54.20 -36.31
C LEU A 730 29.15 54.71 -37.10
N VAL A 731 28.14 53.86 -37.31
CA VAL A 731 26.89 54.22 -38.01
C VAL A 731 26.04 55.20 -37.18
N ALA A 732 25.91 54.95 -35.88
CA ALA A 732 25.15 55.81 -34.96
C ALA A 732 25.90 57.07 -34.51
N GLY A 733 27.11 57.33 -35.03
CA GLY A 733 28.02 58.39 -34.54
C GLY A 733 27.44 59.81 -34.63
N ASN A 734 26.42 60.03 -35.45
CA ASN A 734 25.72 61.31 -35.57
C ASN A 734 24.78 61.60 -34.38
N PHE A 735 24.39 60.57 -33.62
CA PHE A 735 23.48 60.67 -32.48
C PHE A 735 24.16 60.16 -31.20
N SER A 736 24.67 61.08 -30.39
CA SER A 736 25.43 60.76 -29.16
C SER A 736 24.66 59.88 -28.17
N TRP A 737 23.34 60.10 -28.02
CA TRP A 737 22.48 59.30 -27.15
C TRP A 737 22.40 57.83 -27.61
N LEU A 738 22.22 57.61 -28.92
CA LEU A 738 22.11 56.29 -29.52
C LEU A 738 23.46 55.53 -29.47
N ALA A 739 24.56 56.23 -29.76
CA ALA A 739 25.90 55.67 -29.67
C ALA A 739 26.25 55.21 -28.25
N ASN A 740 25.89 55.98 -27.23
CA ASN A 740 26.11 55.60 -25.83
C ASN A 740 25.29 54.37 -25.43
N ILE A 741 24.01 54.29 -25.83
CA ILE A 741 23.16 53.12 -25.58
C ILE A 741 23.75 51.87 -26.23
N ILE A 742 24.13 51.94 -27.51
CA ILE A 742 24.77 50.83 -28.23
C ILE A 742 26.02 50.34 -27.51
N THR A 743 26.83 51.25 -26.96
CA THR A 743 28.06 50.88 -26.26
C THR A 743 27.83 50.26 -24.90
N ILE A 744 26.79 50.69 -24.17
CA ILE A 744 26.40 50.07 -22.90
C ILE A 744 25.89 48.65 -23.16
N ILE A 745 24.99 48.47 -24.13
CA ILE A 745 24.45 47.15 -24.49
C ILE A 745 25.57 46.23 -24.99
N GLY A 746 26.44 46.72 -25.88
CA GLY A 746 27.57 45.97 -26.41
C GLY A 746 28.58 45.58 -25.34
N SER A 747 28.88 46.46 -24.38
CA SER A 747 29.79 46.18 -23.26
C SER A 747 29.21 45.15 -22.30
N LEU A 748 27.90 45.20 -22.01
CA LEU A 748 27.22 44.19 -21.19
C LEU A 748 27.20 42.82 -21.88
N PHE A 749 26.92 42.78 -23.18
CA PHE A 749 26.95 41.54 -23.96
C PHE A 749 28.36 40.95 -24.05
N LEU A 750 29.38 41.80 -24.26
CA LEU A 750 30.78 41.39 -24.22
C LEU A 750 31.15 40.80 -22.85
N LEU A 751 30.79 41.48 -21.76
CA LEU A 751 31.02 41.01 -20.39
C LEU A 751 30.38 39.63 -20.16
N LEU A 752 29.16 39.43 -20.67
CA LEU A 752 28.46 38.15 -20.59
C LEU A 752 29.17 37.04 -21.37
N ILE A 753 29.63 37.31 -22.60
CA ILE A 753 30.38 36.32 -23.38
C ILE A 753 31.72 36.01 -22.71
N VAL A 754 32.46 37.01 -22.23
CA VAL A 754 33.70 36.81 -21.47
C VAL A 754 33.43 35.91 -20.26
N LEU A 755 32.37 36.21 -19.50
CA LEU A 755 32.01 35.42 -18.32
C LEU A 755 31.68 33.97 -18.69
N LEU A 756 30.81 33.74 -19.69
CA LEU A 756 30.47 32.40 -20.17
C LEU A 756 31.67 31.63 -20.70
N TYR A 757 32.58 32.32 -21.39
CA TYR A 757 33.79 31.76 -21.96
C TYR A 757 34.82 31.39 -20.89
N ILE A 758 35.01 32.26 -19.88
CA ILE A 758 35.79 31.97 -18.68
C ILE A 758 35.23 30.72 -17.98
N LEU A 759 33.91 30.61 -17.84
CA LEU A 759 33.25 29.44 -17.24
C LEU A 759 33.43 28.16 -18.06
N LEU A 760 33.48 28.25 -19.40
CA LEU A 760 33.63 27.10 -20.29
C LEU A 760 35.08 26.56 -20.33
N ILE A 761 36.05 27.46 -20.28
CA ILE A 761 37.46 27.09 -20.53
C ILE A 761 38.26 26.87 -19.28
N PHE A 762 37.97 27.53 -18.15
CA PHE A 762 38.88 27.57 -17.00
C PHE A 762 39.38 26.17 -16.62
N PRO A 763 40.58 25.78 -17.05
CA PRO A 763 41.04 24.44 -16.85
C PRO A 763 41.67 24.43 -15.46
N LEU A 764 41.08 23.69 -14.53
CA LEU A 764 41.61 23.42 -13.19
C LEU A 764 42.95 22.65 -13.18
N LYS A 765 43.70 22.66 -14.28
CA LYS A 765 45.07 22.14 -14.35
C LYS A 765 46.09 23.01 -13.60
N PHE A 766 45.77 24.26 -13.27
CA PHE A 766 46.69 25.13 -12.54
C PHE A 766 46.52 24.95 -11.03
N ARG A 767 47.55 24.41 -10.37
CA ARG A 767 47.65 24.24 -8.90
C ARG A 767 47.86 25.56 -8.14
N HIS A 768 47.69 26.72 -8.77
CA HIS A 768 47.95 28.01 -8.12
C HIS A 768 46.76 28.40 -7.22
N PRO A 769 46.97 28.77 -5.94
CA PRO A 769 45.88 28.98 -4.97
C PRO A 769 44.86 30.05 -5.36
N LEU A 770 45.29 31.12 -6.05
CA LEU A 770 44.40 32.16 -6.57
C LEU A 770 43.47 31.63 -7.68
N ILE A 771 43.97 30.74 -8.54
CA ILE A 771 43.21 30.12 -9.63
C ILE A 771 42.20 29.12 -9.05
N LEU A 772 42.58 28.38 -8.01
CA LEU A 772 41.68 27.50 -7.25
C LEU A 772 40.56 28.28 -6.55
N CYS A 773 40.86 29.46 -6.00
CA CYS A 773 39.85 30.33 -5.37
C CYS A 773 38.85 30.86 -6.40
N LEU A 774 39.33 31.39 -7.53
CA LEU A 774 38.49 31.86 -8.63
C LEU A 774 37.67 30.71 -9.24
N ALA A 775 38.29 29.55 -9.45
CA ALA A 775 37.60 28.35 -9.93
C ALA A 775 36.55 27.85 -8.94
N SER A 776 36.82 27.90 -7.62
CA SER A 776 35.82 27.57 -6.59
C SER A 776 34.62 28.51 -6.62
N LEU A 777 34.84 29.81 -6.83
CA LEU A 777 33.78 30.80 -6.97
C LEU A 777 32.94 30.55 -8.24
N CYS A 778 33.60 30.26 -9.37
CA CYS A 778 32.95 29.86 -10.62
C CYS A 778 32.14 28.57 -10.48
N ILE A 779 32.68 27.56 -9.78
CA ILE A 779 32.00 26.30 -9.49
C ILE A 779 30.76 26.55 -8.64
N GLU A 780 30.82 27.39 -7.60
CA GLU A 780 29.65 27.74 -6.79
C GLU A 780 28.56 28.43 -7.62
N ILE A 781 28.94 29.36 -8.49
CA ILE A 781 28.01 30.02 -9.40
C ILE A 781 27.36 29.00 -10.35
N LEU A 782 28.15 28.10 -10.94
CA LEU A 782 27.63 27.06 -11.84
C LEU A 782 26.74 26.04 -11.12
N ILE A 783 27.04 25.70 -9.87
CA ILE A 783 26.18 24.85 -9.03
C ILE A 783 24.85 25.54 -8.73
N LEU A 784 24.81 26.87 -8.56
CA LEU A 784 23.54 27.59 -8.39
C LEU A 784 22.66 27.50 -9.65
N PHE A 785 23.27 27.56 -10.83
CA PHE A 785 22.56 27.37 -12.10
C PHE A 785 22.10 25.91 -12.28
N ASP A 786 22.93 24.91 -11.99
CA ASP A 786 22.56 23.48 -12.05
C ASP A 786 21.54 23.10 -10.96
N GLY A 787 21.60 23.71 -9.78
CA GLY A 787 20.66 23.51 -8.67
C GLY A 787 19.21 23.92 -9.01
N SER A 788 19.02 24.80 -10.00
CA SER A 788 17.70 25.07 -10.58
C SER A 788 17.14 23.87 -11.34
N SER A 789 18.01 23.11 -12.02
CA SER A 789 17.66 21.89 -12.75
C SER A 789 17.49 20.70 -11.82
N ASP A 790 18.27 20.59 -10.73
CA ASP A 790 18.06 19.56 -9.70
C ASP A 790 16.76 19.76 -8.94
N LYS A 791 16.29 21.00 -8.75
CA LYS A 791 14.93 21.26 -8.25
C LYS A 791 13.87 20.77 -9.23
N VAL A 792 14.09 20.91 -10.53
CA VAL A 792 13.18 20.41 -11.58
C VAL A 792 13.21 18.88 -11.65
N VAL A 793 14.38 18.25 -11.63
CA VAL A 793 14.54 16.79 -11.59
C VAL A 793 14.02 16.21 -10.28
N ALA A 794 14.22 16.87 -9.15
CA ALA A 794 13.63 16.49 -7.86
C ALA A 794 12.11 16.65 -7.87
N LYS A 795 11.56 17.66 -8.56
CA LYS A 795 10.11 17.84 -8.77
C LYS A 795 9.56 16.77 -9.73
N PHE A 796 10.32 16.35 -10.75
CA PHE A 796 9.96 15.23 -11.64
C PHE A 796 10.08 13.87 -10.94
N GLN A 797 11.07 13.66 -10.07
CA GLN A 797 11.20 12.46 -9.25
C GLN A 797 10.21 12.44 -8.09
N GLN A 798 9.85 13.60 -7.50
CA GLN A 798 8.71 13.72 -6.60
C GLN A 798 7.41 13.44 -7.34
N ASN A 799 7.21 13.92 -8.56
CA ASN A 799 6.03 13.60 -9.37
C ASN A 799 5.98 12.13 -9.80
N LYS A 800 7.11 11.49 -10.11
CA LYS A 800 7.16 10.04 -10.37
C LYS A 800 6.93 9.21 -9.12
N ASN A 801 7.47 9.63 -7.97
CA ASN A 801 7.24 8.97 -6.69
C ASN A 801 5.84 9.25 -6.14
N SER A 802 5.27 10.43 -6.37
CA SER A 802 3.88 10.75 -6.05
C SER A 802 2.96 9.98 -6.98
N GLN A 803 3.29 9.79 -8.26
CA GLN A 803 2.59 8.84 -9.14
C GLN A 803 2.76 7.38 -8.71
N GLN A 804 3.84 7.02 -8.00
CA GLN A 804 4.03 5.68 -7.43
C GLN A 804 3.27 5.52 -6.10
N VAL A 805 3.18 6.58 -5.30
CA VAL A 805 2.35 6.66 -4.08
C VAL A 805 0.86 6.79 -4.44
N ASP A 806 0.54 7.45 -5.55
CA ASP A 806 -0.81 7.57 -6.11
C ASP A 806 -1.17 6.26 -6.84
N LYS A 807 -0.21 5.54 -7.44
CA LYS A 807 -0.42 4.12 -7.83
C LYS A 807 -0.67 3.20 -6.64
N HIS A 808 -0.22 3.56 -5.43
CA HIS A 808 -0.60 2.89 -4.18
C HIS A 808 -1.87 3.48 -3.52
N LYS A 809 -2.41 4.59 -4.03
CA LYS A 809 -3.75 5.09 -3.68
C LYS A 809 -4.83 4.55 -4.63
N ASP A 810 -4.48 4.33 -5.89
CA ASP A 810 -5.32 3.77 -6.95
C ASP A 810 -5.15 2.24 -7.12
N GLN A 811 -4.23 1.63 -6.36
CA GLN A 811 -4.29 0.21 -6.00
C GLN A 811 -4.77 0.10 -4.58
#